data_AF-A0A7Y2JDD3-F1
#
_entry.id   AF-A0A7Y2JDD3-F1
#
_cell.length_a   1.000
_cell.length_b   1.000
_cell.length_c   1.000
_cell.angle_alpha   90.00
_cell.angle_beta   90.00
_cell.angle_gamma   90.00
#
_symmetry.space_group_name_H-M   'P 1'
#
loop_
_entity.id
_entity.type
_entity.pdbx_description
1 polymer ?
#
loop_
_entity_poly.entity_id
_entity_poly.type
_entity_poly.pdbx_seq_one_letter_code
_entity_poly.pdbx_strand_id
1 'polypeptide(L)'
;MKHFPFRRIAVTLLFLISIPLSAQDYFFKDKAPFDSNIPSPEEFLGYPIGHQHTRHDLIVAYLEKLAELSDRASIEIYGKTHEKRKLVMLTVSTPENLSNLENIKRDHLRFVDPNDNPTNYNDVPIFVQLGYNVHGNEPSSSEAAMLTAYTMVASNSSEVMNYLNNAIIFIDPTINPDGRDRHTQWANQFKANQLVSDGSDAEHNEAWPRGRTNHYWFDLNRDWLLAVHPESQGKLNWYHKWYPNVVTDFHEMGTRSHYFFEPMKPIGSKDPIMPKENYTTLNDIFATYFVEALDDIGSLYYTKESFDGTYPGYGSSYPDLQGALALLFEQASSRGHLQETHYGTISFPFTIRNQYKSSIATVKAAVENKGTLREYQQDFFKSAINVGAPSGYAAYEFGDAYDMNRNRAFVDFLLKHKIDVYKRDNKYVVPLKQPQRRMVQTMFETYRQYSDSVFYDASAWSVANFYNLKYKGLFRFNTSGEPLASIDKSEVVPVPKSSYSYILDWDDYYAPSALYYMQSKGLKVEVAFKPFSVMTTAGLKSFNYGSVLIPVSLQNESPEEVLKIVNEAKAKFNVPIFGTKTGFSNSGIDLGSNNFRAVKKPKVALLIGDGVSSYEAGEVWHLLDTRVHMPVSKIQMRSFRNANLDKYNTLVMVSGSYSQLDSMQVKRLSNWASKGNTLVTIGRASQWAINKKLVKEKLTKKPKSKDSTKVTKRLPYVDASEHLGRERVGGAIFEVDLDITHPLGFGYRSDKLPVYKNNNVFIAPSKNAYATVAKYTDKPHIDGFISEKNLDIFLKPSASLIVSPMGRGRAVLFADNPNFRGAWYGTNRLFINSLFLGSQISIPRPR
;
A
#
# COMPACT_ATOMS: atom_id res chain seq x y z
N MET A 1 -87.86 16.48 -40.43
CA MET A 1 -86.94 17.22 -39.54
C MET A 1 -85.93 16.23 -38.98
N LYS A 2 -84.65 16.63 -38.89
CA LYS A 2 -83.47 15.76 -38.87
C LYS A 2 -83.49 14.65 -37.79
N HIS A 3 -83.23 13.43 -38.23
CA HIS A 3 -82.72 12.29 -37.45
C HIS A 3 -81.19 12.37 -37.32
N PHE A 4 -80.62 12.01 -36.16
CA PHE A 4 -79.77 10.82 -35.97
C PHE A 4 -79.26 10.74 -34.51
N PRO A 5 -79.16 9.54 -33.88
CA PRO A 5 -78.74 9.37 -32.49
C PRO A 5 -77.27 8.92 -32.35
N PHE A 6 -76.75 9.16 -31.14
CA PHE A 6 -75.43 8.78 -30.63
C PHE A 6 -75.14 7.27 -30.77
N ARG A 7 -73.96 6.92 -31.31
CA ARG A 7 -73.32 5.61 -31.13
C ARG A 7 -72.04 5.78 -30.29
N ARG A 8 -71.97 5.00 -29.21
CA ARG A 8 -70.76 4.76 -28.42
C ARG A 8 -69.75 3.99 -29.28
N ILE A 9 -68.53 4.51 -29.41
CA ILE A 9 -67.37 3.79 -29.95
C ILE A 9 -66.56 3.30 -28.76
N ALA A 10 -66.46 1.98 -28.62
CA ALA A 10 -65.50 1.33 -27.74
C ALA A 10 -64.10 1.51 -28.35
N VAL A 11 -63.24 2.27 -27.67
CA VAL A 11 -61.82 2.35 -27.98
C VAL A 11 -61.14 1.23 -27.19
N THR A 12 -60.79 0.15 -27.89
CA THR A 12 -59.88 -0.87 -27.36
C THR A 12 -58.49 -0.25 -27.30
N LEU A 13 -58.06 0.19 -26.11
CA LEU A 13 -56.65 0.49 -25.85
C LEU A 13 -55.86 -0.82 -25.90
N LEU A 14 -55.14 -1.05 -27.00
CA LEU A 14 -53.97 -1.94 -26.97
C LEU A 14 -52.90 -1.24 -26.11
N PHE A 15 -52.65 -1.77 -24.93
CA PHE A 15 -51.40 -1.52 -24.21
C PHE A 15 -50.25 -2.11 -25.03
N LEU A 16 -49.62 -1.27 -25.86
CA LEU A 16 -48.27 -1.52 -26.33
C LEU A 16 -47.35 -1.33 -25.12
N ILE A 17 -47.05 -2.43 -24.43
CA ILE A 17 -45.89 -2.52 -23.55
C ILE A 17 -44.68 -2.54 -24.51
N SER A 18 -44.19 -1.36 -24.85
CA SER A 18 -42.90 -1.19 -25.51
C SER A 18 -41.82 -1.48 -24.46
N ILE A 19 -41.45 -2.75 -24.31
CA ILE A 19 -40.26 -3.14 -23.56
C ILE A 19 -39.06 -2.51 -24.31
N PRO A 20 -38.12 -1.82 -23.64
CA PRO A 20 -36.91 -1.33 -24.28
C PRO A 20 -35.96 -2.51 -24.52
N LEU A 21 -36.29 -3.39 -25.49
CA LEU A 21 -35.49 -4.59 -25.79
C LEU A 21 -34.10 -4.26 -26.37
N SER A 22 -33.83 -3.02 -26.77
CA SER A 22 -32.64 -2.68 -27.58
C SER A 22 -31.38 -2.29 -26.80
N ALA A 23 -31.45 -1.98 -25.50
CA ALA A 23 -30.27 -1.56 -24.73
C ALA A 23 -29.45 -2.75 -24.15
N GLN A 24 -30.13 -3.84 -23.79
CA GLN A 24 -29.49 -5.01 -23.16
C GLN A 24 -28.70 -5.88 -24.14
N ASP A 25 -29.10 -5.91 -25.43
CA ASP A 25 -28.41 -6.67 -26.48
C ASP A 25 -26.94 -6.26 -26.63
N TYR A 26 -26.57 -5.03 -26.30
CA TYR A 26 -25.17 -4.58 -26.41
C TYR A 26 -24.20 -5.40 -25.55
N PHE A 27 -24.66 -5.89 -24.39
CA PHE A 27 -23.85 -6.70 -23.48
C PHE A 27 -24.21 -8.20 -23.54
N PHE A 28 -25.49 -8.53 -23.74
CA PHE A 28 -26.02 -9.87 -23.44
C PHE A 28 -26.46 -10.71 -24.65
N LYS A 29 -26.28 -10.22 -25.89
CA LYS A 29 -26.81 -10.84 -27.12
C LYS A 29 -26.59 -12.36 -27.22
N ASP A 30 -25.47 -12.87 -26.72
CA ASP A 30 -25.05 -14.28 -26.79
C ASP A 30 -25.31 -15.09 -25.50
N LYS A 31 -25.99 -14.51 -24.50
CA LYS A 31 -26.16 -15.13 -23.16
C LYS A 31 -27.61 -15.43 -22.79
N ALA A 32 -28.55 -15.25 -23.71
CA ALA A 32 -29.94 -15.67 -23.53
C ALA A 32 -30.10 -17.22 -23.51
N PRO A 33 -31.20 -17.76 -22.97
CA PRO A 33 -32.28 -17.07 -22.25
C PRO A 33 -31.90 -16.73 -20.80
N PHE A 34 -32.46 -15.63 -20.28
CA PHE A 34 -32.32 -15.22 -18.88
C PHE A 34 -33.59 -15.56 -18.09
N ASP A 35 -33.45 -15.88 -16.80
CA ASP A 35 -34.57 -16.02 -15.87
C ASP A 35 -35.23 -14.64 -15.61
N SER A 36 -36.48 -14.50 -16.03
CA SER A 36 -37.25 -13.26 -15.90
C SER A 36 -37.59 -12.88 -14.44
N ASN A 37 -37.39 -13.78 -13.48
CA ASN A 37 -37.58 -13.46 -12.05
C ASN A 37 -36.37 -12.72 -11.45
N ILE A 38 -35.22 -12.77 -12.12
CA ILE A 38 -34.01 -12.08 -11.69
C ILE A 38 -33.96 -10.74 -12.43
N PRO A 39 -34.08 -9.60 -11.74
CA PRO A 39 -34.03 -8.30 -12.39
C PRO A 39 -32.63 -8.08 -12.97
N SER A 40 -32.57 -7.59 -14.20
CA SER A 40 -31.35 -7.07 -14.80
C SER A 40 -30.82 -5.86 -14.02
N PRO A 41 -29.53 -5.49 -14.18
CA PRO A 41 -29.00 -4.31 -13.51
C PRO A 41 -29.76 -3.03 -13.89
N GLU A 42 -30.23 -2.92 -15.14
CA GLU A 42 -31.01 -1.77 -15.60
C GLU A 42 -32.38 -1.67 -14.91
N GLU A 43 -33.09 -2.80 -14.77
CA GLU A 43 -34.39 -2.84 -14.07
C GLU A 43 -34.24 -2.51 -12.58
N PHE A 44 -33.15 -2.96 -11.95
CA PHE A 44 -32.88 -2.67 -10.55
C PHE A 44 -32.48 -1.20 -10.31
N LEU A 45 -31.58 -0.67 -11.14
CA LEU A 45 -31.04 0.68 -10.98
C LEU A 45 -31.99 1.77 -11.50
N GLY A 46 -32.90 1.42 -12.42
CA GLY A 46 -33.78 2.36 -13.11
C GLY A 46 -33.08 3.16 -14.22
N TYR A 47 -31.88 2.74 -14.64
CA TYR A 47 -31.15 3.32 -15.76
C TYR A 47 -30.20 2.28 -16.40
N PRO A 48 -29.87 2.39 -17.70
CA PRO A 48 -28.96 1.47 -18.37
C PRO A 48 -27.54 1.51 -17.79
N ILE A 49 -26.85 0.37 -17.77
CA ILE A 49 -25.43 0.32 -17.37
C ILE A 49 -24.58 1.23 -18.26
N GLY A 50 -23.72 2.02 -17.62
CA GLY A 50 -22.89 3.03 -18.27
C GLY A 50 -23.57 4.39 -18.47
N HIS A 51 -24.86 4.54 -18.13
CA HIS A 51 -25.54 5.83 -18.12
C HIS A 51 -25.13 6.71 -16.91
N GLN A 52 -24.79 6.09 -15.79
CA GLN A 52 -24.25 6.72 -14.59
C GLN A 52 -23.08 5.89 -14.08
N HIS A 53 -22.14 6.49 -13.37
CA HIS A 53 -21.22 5.74 -12.52
C HIS A 53 -21.99 5.26 -11.29
N THR A 54 -22.10 3.95 -11.08
CA THR A 54 -22.93 3.41 -10.00
C THR A 54 -22.17 3.49 -8.68
N ARG A 55 -22.82 4.07 -7.66
CA ARG A 55 -22.26 4.15 -6.30
C ARG A 55 -22.08 2.77 -5.68
N HIS A 56 -21.10 2.64 -4.79
CA HIS A 56 -20.79 1.36 -4.15
C HIS A 56 -21.98 0.74 -3.40
N ASP A 57 -22.78 1.55 -2.71
CA ASP A 57 -23.93 1.06 -1.97
C ASP A 57 -25.01 0.44 -2.87
N LEU A 58 -25.22 0.98 -4.07
CA LEU A 58 -26.14 0.42 -5.06
C LEU A 58 -25.59 -0.87 -5.70
N ILE A 59 -24.27 -0.93 -5.95
CA ILE A 59 -23.61 -2.16 -6.43
C ILE A 59 -23.79 -3.28 -5.40
N VAL A 60 -23.51 -3.01 -4.13
CA VAL A 60 -23.68 -3.99 -3.05
C VAL A 60 -25.16 -4.39 -2.92
N ALA A 61 -26.08 -3.43 -2.93
CA ALA A 61 -27.52 -3.72 -2.86
C ALA A 61 -28.00 -4.61 -4.01
N TYR A 62 -27.46 -4.40 -5.22
CA TYR A 62 -27.78 -5.24 -6.37
C TYR A 62 -27.25 -6.67 -6.19
N LEU A 63 -26.00 -6.85 -5.76
CA LEU A 63 -25.47 -8.20 -5.51
C LEU A 63 -26.19 -8.91 -4.34
N GLU A 64 -26.57 -8.18 -3.29
CA GLU A 64 -27.42 -8.70 -2.21
C GLU A 64 -28.78 -9.15 -2.78
N LYS A 65 -29.35 -8.39 -3.73
CA LYS A 65 -30.62 -8.76 -4.39
C LYS A 65 -30.50 -10.01 -5.26
N LEU A 66 -29.40 -10.18 -5.99
CA LEU A 66 -29.13 -11.40 -6.75
C LEU A 66 -29.03 -12.62 -5.84
N ALA A 67 -28.32 -12.52 -4.71
CA ALA A 67 -28.22 -13.58 -3.71
C ALA A 67 -29.54 -13.85 -2.96
N GLU A 68 -30.43 -12.87 -2.87
CA GLU A 68 -31.78 -13.04 -2.31
C GLU A 68 -32.70 -13.84 -3.24
N LEU A 69 -32.62 -13.58 -4.55
CA LEU A 69 -33.57 -14.12 -5.53
C LEU A 69 -33.13 -15.42 -6.19
N SER A 70 -31.84 -15.74 -6.20
CA SER A 70 -31.31 -16.94 -6.87
C SER A 70 -30.61 -17.88 -5.91
N ASP A 71 -30.90 -19.17 -6.06
CA ASP A 71 -30.20 -20.28 -5.40
C ASP A 71 -28.80 -20.56 -5.96
N ARG A 72 -28.39 -19.85 -7.03
CA ARG A 72 -27.04 -19.89 -7.63
C ARG A 72 -26.06 -18.92 -6.99
N ALA A 73 -26.50 -18.07 -6.07
CA ALA A 73 -25.68 -17.01 -5.51
C ALA A 73 -25.70 -16.99 -3.98
N SER A 74 -24.55 -16.73 -3.37
CA SER A 74 -24.41 -16.40 -1.95
C SER A 74 -23.44 -15.25 -1.77
N ILE A 75 -23.62 -14.41 -0.76
CA ILE A 75 -22.79 -13.23 -0.53
C ILE A 75 -22.19 -13.25 0.88
N GLU A 76 -20.88 -12.99 0.98
CA GLU A 76 -20.19 -12.82 2.27
C GLU A 76 -19.53 -11.43 2.36
N ILE A 77 -19.47 -10.87 3.58
CA ILE A 77 -18.72 -9.65 3.86
C ILE A 77 -17.33 -10.07 4.34
N TYR A 78 -16.30 -9.80 3.53
CA TYR A 78 -14.92 -10.18 3.88
C TYR A 78 -14.18 -9.09 4.68
N GLY A 79 -14.70 -7.87 4.72
CA GLY A 79 -14.06 -6.76 5.43
C GLY A 79 -14.88 -5.47 5.43
N LYS A 80 -14.28 -4.43 6.00
CA LYS A 80 -14.80 -3.06 5.95
C LYS A 80 -13.67 -2.08 5.74
N THR A 81 -13.92 -1.02 4.98
CA THR A 81 -12.94 0.06 4.76
C THR A 81 -12.79 0.95 5.99
N HIS A 82 -11.84 1.89 5.92
CA HIS A 82 -11.69 2.94 6.94
C HIS A 82 -12.96 3.78 7.11
N GLU A 83 -13.68 4.07 6.02
CA GLU A 83 -14.95 4.78 6.02
C GLU A 83 -16.17 3.89 6.29
N LYS A 84 -15.94 2.65 6.75
CA LYS A 84 -16.95 1.67 7.18
C LYS A 84 -17.83 1.11 6.05
N ARG A 85 -17.41 1.24 4.79
CA ARG A 85 -18.08 0.58 3.66
C ARG A 85 -17.86 -0.93 3.72
N LYS A 86 -18.90 -1.71 3.42
CA LYS A 86 -18.80 -3.17 3.32
C LYS A 86 -17.91 -3.55 2.13
N LEU A 87 -17.04 -4.53 2.34
CA LEU A 87 -16.34 -5.23 1.27
C LEU A 87 -16.97 -6.61 1.13
N VAL A 88 -17.49 -6.93 -0.05
CA VAL A 88 -18.32 -8.12 -0.29
C VAL A 88 -17.70 -9.04 -1.32
N MET A 89 -17.99 -10.32 -1.21
CA MET A 89 -17.69 -11.33 -2.22
C MET A 89 -18.98 -12.05 -2.57
N LEU A 90 -19.40 -11.97 -3.84
CA LEU A 90 -20.50 -12.78 -4.35
C LEU A 90 -19.94 -14.10 -4.87
N THR A 91 -20.37 -15.22 -4.30
CA THR A 91 -20.04 -16.56 -4.74
C THR A 91 -21.17 -17.09 -5.63
N VAL A 92 -20.83 -17.51 -6.85
CA VAL A 92 -21.80 -17.99 -7.84
C VAL A 92 -21.39 -19.39 -8.32
N SER A 93 -22.32 -20.32 -8.30
CA SER A 93 -22.19 -21.69 -8.85
C SER A 93 -23.58 -22.33 -8.97
N THR A 94 -23.66 -23.63 -9.30
CA THR A 94 -24.96 -24.33 -9.22
C THR A 94 -25.43 -24.50 -7.77
N PRO A 95 -26.75 -24.66 -7.53
CA PRO A 95 -27.28 -24.92 -6.20
C PRO A 95 -26.67 -26.18 -5.55
N GLU A 96 -26.40 -27.21 -6.36
CA GLU A 96 -25.75 -28.44 -5.89
C GLU A 96 -24.34 -28.15 -5.39
N ASN A 97 -23.54 -27.40 -6.16
CA ASN A 97 -22.19 -27.02 -5.79
C ASN A 97 -22.19 -26.14 -4.53
N LEU A 98 -23.10 -25.17 -4.43
CA LEU A 98 -23.20 -24.29 -3.27
C LEU A 98 -23.64 -25.04 -2.01
N SER A 99 -24.57 -25.98 -2.13
CA SER A 99 -24.99 -26.85 -1.01
C SER A 99 -23.86 -27.76 -0.52
N ASN A 100 -22.91 -28.09 -1.40
CA ASN A 100 -21.76 -28.96 -1.12
C ASN A 100 -20.42 -28.18 -1.01
N LEU A 101 -20.48 -26.85 -0.88
CA LEU A 101 -19.32 -25.97 -1.06
C LEU A 101 -18.17 -26.29 -0.09
N GLU A 102 -18.46 -26.64 1.17
CA GLU A 102 -17.42 -26.96 2.14
C GLU A 102 -16.67 -28.25 1.82
N ASN A 103 -17.34 -29.27 1.23
CA ASN A 103 -16.64 -30.47 0.76
C ASN A 103 -15.81 -30.19 -0.49
N ILE A 104 -16.37 -29.43 -1.44
CA ILE A 104 -15.65 -29.01 -2.66
C ILE A 104 -14.40 -28.21 -2.29
N LYS A 105 -14.53 -27.27 -1.34
CA LYS A 105 -13.40 -26.51 -0.79
C LYS A 105 -12.38 -27.40 -0.10
N ARG A 106 -12.80 -28.36 0.73
CA ARG A 106 -11.89 -29.31 1.36
C ARG A 106 -11.10 -30.08 0.30
N ASP A 107 -11.77 -30.59 -0.73
CA ASP A 107 -11.13 -31.36 -1.80
C ASP A 107 -10.20 -30.48 -2.65
N HIS A 108 -10.54 -29.22 -2.88
CA HIS A 108 -9.68 -28.23 -3.52
C HIS A 108 -8.42 -27.92 -2.68
N LEU A 109 -8.55 -27.73 -1.36
CA LEU A 109 -7.41 -27.39 -0.50
C LEU A 109 -6.40 -28.54 -0.35
N ARG A 110 -6.76 -29.78 -0.70
CA ARG A 110 -5.81 -30.91 -0.81
C ARG A 110 -4.74 -30.68 -1.88
N PHE A 111 -5.00 -29.83 -2.90
CA PHE A 111 -3.98 -29.45 -3.88
C PHE A 111 -3.03 -28.37 -3.33
N VAL A 112 -3.37 -27.70 -2.23
CA VAL A 112 -2.53 -26.67 -1.59
C VAL A 112 -1.70 -27.26 -0.44
N ASP A 113 -2.13 -28.38 0.15
CA ASP A 113 -1.35 -29.11 1.16
C ASP A 113 -0.26 -29.97 0.49
N PRO A 114 1.04 -29.64 0.69
CA PRO A 114 2.11 -30.38 0.05
C PRO A 114 2.33 -31.79 0.62
N ASN A 115 1.65 -32.16 1.71
CA ASN A 115 1.68 -33.53 2.26
C ASN A 115 0.63 -34.46 1.63
N ASP A 116 -0.33 -33.91 0.88
CA ASP A 116 -1.34 -34.68 0.17
C ASP A 116 -0.97 -34.87 -1.30
N ASN A 117 -1.59 -35.86 -1.94
CA ASN A 117 -1.34 -36.22 -3.34
C ASN A 117 -2.65 -36.55 -4.09
N PRO A 118 -3.65 -35.65 -4.11
CA PRO A 118 -4.81 -35.84 -4.98
C PRO A 118 -4.41 -35.91 -6.46
N THR A 119 -5.14 -36.71 -7.23
CA THR A 119 -4.95 -36.90 -8.69
C THR A 119 -6.23 -36.62 -9.49
N ASN A 120 -7.32 -36.25 -8.81
CA ASN A 120 -8.64 -36.00 -9.38
C ASN A 120 -8.74 -34.56 -9.94
N TYR A 121 -7.75 -34.14 -10.74
CA TYR A 121 -7.59 -32.75 -11.18
C TYR A 121 -8.82 -32.20 -11.93
N ASN A 122 -9.51 -33.05 -12.69
CA ASN A 122 -10.67 -32.64 -13.49
C ASN A 122 -12.01 -32.76 -12.74
N ASP A 123 -12.05 -33.44 -11.60
CA ASP A 123 -13.32 -33.82 -10.95
C ASP A 123 -13.83 -32.76 -9.96
N VAL A 124 -12.94 -31.88 -9.49
CA VAL A 124 -13.30 -30.79 -8.58
C VAL A 124 -13.63 -29.52 -9.39
N PRO A 125 -14.69 -28.75 -9.05
CA PRO A 125 -14.99 -27.45 -9.67
C PRO A 125 -13.88 -26.40 -9.45
N ILE A 126 -13.43 -25.71 -10.50
CA ILE A 126 -12.30 -24.76 -10.49
C ILE A 126 -12.65 -23.46 -9.75
N PHE A 127 -11.71 -22.89 -8.99
CA PHE A 127 -11.97 -21.69 -8.19
C PHE A 127 -11.43 -20.46 -8.92
N VAL A 128 -12.31 -19.51 -9.26
CA VAL A 128 -11.97 -18.30 -10.03
C VAL A 128 -12.39 -17.08 -9.23
N GLN A 129 -11.46 -16.17 -8.96
CA GLN A 129 -11.76 -14.87 -8.37
C GLN A 129 -11.63 -13.75 -9.39
N LEU A 130 -12.75 -13.07 -9.65
CA LEU A 130 -12.81 -11.88 -10.47
C LEU A 130 -12.72 -10.63 -9.57
N GLY A 131 -11.58 -9.93 -9.61
CA GLY A 131 -11.30 -8.75 -8.79
C GLY A 131 -11.40 -7.44 -9.56
N TYR A 132 -12.23 -6.52 -9.08
CA TYR A 132 -12.52 -5.26 -9.77
C TYR A 132 -12.21 -4.02 -8.92
N ASN A 133 -11.81 -2.92 -9.58
CA ASN A 133 -11.74 -1.56 -9.02
C ASN A 133 -10.88 -1.41 -7.74
N VAL A 134 -9.65 -1.94 -7.77
CA VAL A 134 -8.65 -1.66 -6.72
C VAL A 134 -8.18 -0.20 -6.76
N HIS A 135 -8.24 0.44 -7.92
CA HIS A 135 -8.17 1.89 -8.05
C HIS A 135 -9.57 2.46 -8.22
N GLY A 136 -10.01 3.31 -7.30
CA GLY A 136 -11.40 3.78 -7.26
C GLY A 136 -11.84 4.56 -8.51
N ASN A 137 -10.91 5.26 -9.16
CA ASN A 137 -11.17 6.03 -10.38
C ASN A 137 -10.93 5.26 -11.69
N GLU A 138 -11.01 3.93 -11.64
CA GLU A 138 -11.01 3.02 -12.81
C GLU A 138 -12.36 2.27 -12.84
N PRO A 139 -13.47 3.00 -13.05
CA PRO A 139 -14.81 2.59 -12.60
C PRO A 139 -15.52 1.54 -13.45
N SER A 140 -15.12 1.34 -14.71
CA SER A 140 -15.80 0.44 -15.67
C SER A 140 -15.81 -1.02 -15.22
N SER A 141 -14.74 -1.40 -14.51
CA SER A 141 -14.56 -2.74 -13.94
C SER A 141 -15.72 -3.12 -12.98
N SER A 142 -16.18 -2.22 -12.12
CA SER A 142 -17.29 -2.53 -11.20
C SER A 142 -18.66 -2.63 -11.89
N GLU A 143 -18.88 -1.87 -12.98
CA GLU A 143 -20.11 -2.03 -13.77
C GLU A 143 -20.09 -3.39 -14.50
N ALA A 144 -18.92 -3.78 -15.04
CA ALA A 144 -18.71 -5.10 -15.61
C ALA A 144 -18.90 -6.23 -14.57
N ALA A 145 -18.57 -5.99 -13.31
CA ALA A 145 -18.84 -6.94 -12.22
C ALA A 145 -20.35 -7.18 -12.04
N MET A 146 -21.19 -6.14 -12.10
CA MET A 146 -22.65 -6.29 -12.04
C MET A 146 -23.22 -7.05 -13.24
N LEU A 147 -22.72 -6.75 -14.45
CA LEU A 147 -23.10 -7.48 -15.67
C LEU A 147 -22.69 -8.97 -15.58
N THR A 148 -21.46 -9.23 -15.11
CA THR A 148 -20.94 -10.60 -14.94
C THR A 148 -21.73 -11.37 -13.90
N ALA A 149 -22.03 -10.75 -12.75
CA ALA A 149 -22.86 -11.35 -11.71
C ALA A 149 -24.26 -11.71 -12.24
N TYR A 150 -24.91 -10.78 -12.95
CA TYR A 150 -26.21 -11.05 -13.57
C TYR A 150 -26.14 -12.19 -14.59
N THR A 151 -25.14 -12.20 -15.48
CA THR A 151 -24.97 -13.29 -16.45
C THR A 151 -24.85 -14.65 -15.78
N MET A 152 -24.01 -14.77 -14.75
CA MET A 152 -23.80 -16.05 -14.07
C MET A 152 -25.01 -16.49 -13.24
N VAL A 153 -25.80 -15.54 -12.72
CA VAL A 153 -26.95 -15.85 -11.88
C VAL A 153 -28.21 -16.14 -12.70
N ALA A 154 -28.48 -15.34 -13.74
CA ALA A 154 -29.75 -15.38 -14.46
C ALA A 154 -29.72 -16.12 -15.80
N SER A 155 -28.56 -16.27 -16.44
CA SER A 155 -28.49 -16.94 -17.74
C SER A 155 -28.69 -18.46 -17.62
N ASN A 156 -29.45 -19.02 -18.55
CA ASN A 156 -29.64 -20.46 -18.76
C ASN A 156 -29.05 -20.92 -20.10
N SER A 157 -28.12 -20.15 -20.69
CA SER A 157 -27.40 -20.62 -21.87
C SER A 157 -26.57 -21.85 -21.52
N SER A 158 -26.40 -22.77 -22.48
CA SER A 158 -25.61 -23.99 -22.27
C SER A 158 -24.16 -23.68 -21.86
N GLU A 159 -23.60 -22.60 -22.38
CA GLU A 159 -22.29 -22.09 -22.05
C GLU A 159 -22.18 -21.68 -20.58
N VAL A 160 -23.10 -20.84 -20.08
CA VAL A 160 -23.08 -20.39 -18.67
C VAL A 160 -23.35 -21.57 -17.72
N MET A 161 -24.28 -22.45 -18.06
CA MET A 161 -24.53 -23.66 -17.26
C MET A 161 -23.29 -24.56 -17.19
N ASN A 162 -22.53 -24.69 -18.28
CA ASN A 162 -21.26 -25.40 -18.26
C ASN A 162 -20.24 -24.75 -17.32
N TYR A 163 -20.18 -23.41 -17.27
CA TYR A 163 -19.33 -22.70 -16.32
C TYR A 163 -19.71 -22.98 -14.88
N LEU A 164 -20.99 -22.83 -14.54
CA LEU A 164 -21.49 -23.03 -13.17
C LEU A 164 -21.30 -24.47 -12.68
N ASN A 165 -21.49 -25.46 -13.57
CA ASN A 165 -21.28 -26.87 -13.24
C ASN A 165 -19.81 -27.19 -12.89
N ASN A 166 -18.86 -26.44 -13.47
CA ASN A 166 -17.45 -26.73 -13.38
C ASN A 166 -16.65 -25.72 -12.57
N ALA A 167 -17.26 -24.66 -12.04
CA ALA A 167 -16.56 -23.60 -11.32
C ALA A 167 -17.30 -23.09 -10.09
N ILE A 168 -16.51 -22.67 -9.09
CA ILE A 168 -16.94 -21.76 -8.03
C ILE A 168 -16.36 -20.38 -8.39
N ILE A 169 -17.25 -19.43 -8.71
CA ILE A 169 -16.88 -18.10 -9.19
C ILE A 169 -17.07 -17.10 -8.05
N PHE A 170 -16.02 -16.35 -7.73
CA PHE A 170 -16.01 -15.31 -6.70
C PHE A 170 -15.91 -13.93 -7.35
N ILE A 171 -16.89 -13.06 -7.16
CA ILE A 171 -16.94 -11.71 -7.72
C ILE A 171 -16.72 -10.70 -6.59
N ASP A 172 -15.59 -10.00 -6.63
CA ASP A 172 -15.31 -8.84 -5.77
C ASP A 172 -15.52 -7.55 -6.57
N PRO A 173 -16.70 -6.92 -6.46
CA PRO A 173 -17.10 -5.86 -7.37
C PRO A 173 -16.31 -4.56 -7.18
N THR A 174 -15.75 -4.33 -5.99
CA THR A 174 -15.10 -3.05 -5.65
C THR A 174 -14.14 -3.24 -4.49
N ILE A 175 -12.85 -3.40 -4.80
CA ILE A 175 -11.78 -3.53 -3.80
C ILE A 175 -11.54 -2.19 -3.06
N ASN A 176 -11.71 -1.05 -3.74
CA ASN A 176 -11.49 0.29 -3.17
C ASN A 176 -12.75 1.18 -3.21
N PRO A 177 -13.77 0.92 -2.38
CA PRO A 177 -15.01 1.67 -2.44
C PRO A 177 -14.88 3.10 -1.89
N ASP A 178 -13.89 3.37 -1.02
CA ASP A 178 -13.61 4.72 -0.52
C ASP A 178 -13.09 5.64 -1.63
N GLY A 179 -12.20 5.12 -2.48
CA GLY A 179 -11.74 5.81 -3.68
C GLY A 179 -12.84 5.88 -4.76
N ARG A 180 -13.59 4.79 -4.95
CA ARG A 180 -14.66 4.70 -5.95
C ARG A 180 -15.71 5.76 -5.74
N ASP A 181 -16.30 5.83 -4.56
CA ASP A 181 -17.35 6.81 -4.29
C ASP A 181 -16.84 8.24 -4.44
N ARG A 182 -15.57 8.53 -4.10
CA ARG A 182 -14.97 9.85 -4.37
C ARG A 182 -14.97 10.18 -5.86
N HIS A 183 -14.62 9.20 -6.71
CA HIS A 183 -14.64 9.35 -8.16
C HIS A 183 -16.07 9.43 -8.72
N THR A 184 -16.91 8.47 -8.38
CA THR A 184 -18.30 8.36 -8.86
C THR A 184 -19.10 9.62 -8.56
N GLN A 185 -18.97 10.18 -7.35
CA GLN A 185 -19.62 11.44 -7.02
C GLN A 185 -19.09 12.61 -7.88
N TRP A 186 -17.79 12.62 -8.17
CA TRP A 186 -17.18 13.65 -9.03
C TRP A 186 -17.63 13.55 -10.49
N ALA A 187 -17.62 12.36 -11.09
CA ALA A 187 -18.05 12.18 -12.47
C ALA A 187 -19.55 12.50 -12.62
N ASN A 188 -20.40 12.01 -11.71
CA ASN A 188 -21.84 12.21 -11.82
C ASN A 188 -22.29 13.64 -11.52
N GLN A 189 -21.60 14.40 -10.65
CA GLN A 189 -21.97 15.80 -10.39
C GLN A 189 -21.70 16.72 -11.59
N PHE A 190 -20.71 16.39 -12.44
CA PHE A 190 -20.36 17.18 -13.62
C PHE A 190 -21.01 16.65 -14.90
N LYS A 191 -21.60 15.45 -14.86
CA LYS A 191 -22.31 14.88 -16.00
C LYS A 191 -23.43 15.81 -16.48
N ALA A 192 -23.34 16.22 -17.74
CA ALA A 192 -24.40 16.95 -18.43
C ALA A 192 -25.38 16.00 -19.15
N ASN A 193 -26.61 16.46 -19.42
CA ASN A 193 -27.57 15.71 -20.23
C ASN A 193 -27.07 15.51 -21.68
N GLN A 194 -26.36 16.51 -22.21
CA GLN A 194 -25.58 16.38 -23.43
C GLN A 194 -24.15 16.09 -23.00
N LEU A 195 -23.68 14.85 -23.24
CA LEU A 195 -22.35 14.44 -22.79
C LEU A 195 -21.28 15.30 -23.45
N VAL A 196 -20.33 15.76 -22.65
CA VAL A 196 -19.16 16.53 -23.11
C VAL A 196 -18.02 15.54 -23.30
N SER A 197 -17.35 15.58 -24.46
CA SER A 197 -16.23 14.69 -24.76
C SER A 197 -14.86 15.37 -24.67
N ASP A 198 -14.81 16.70 -24.52
CA ASP A 198 -13.57 17.47 -24.39
C ASP A 198 -12.88 17.07 -23.07
N GLY A 199 -11.69 16.47 -23.16
CA GLY A 199 -10.94 16.03 -22.00
C GLY A 199 -10.48 17.13 -21.03
N SER A 200 -10.72 18.40 -21.37
CA SER A 200 -10.51 19.55 -20.48
C SER A 200 -11.69 19.79 -19.52
N ASP A 201 -12.85 19.16 -19.76
CA ASP A 201 -14.03 19.31 -18.91
C ASP A 201 -13.75 18.88 -17.46
N ALA A 202 -14.47 19.49 -16.51
CA ALA A 202 -14.32 19.21 -15.09
C ALA A 202 -14.64 17.74 -14.76
N GLU A 203 -15.56 17.10 -15.47
CA GLU A 203 -15.91 15.68 -15.31
C GLU A 203 -14.67 14.78 -15.36
N HIS A 204 -13.76 15.04 -16.30
CA HIS A 204 -12.58 14.21 -16.55
C HIS A 204 -11.37 14.54 -15.67
N ASN A 205 -11.44 15.64 -14.91
CA ASN A 205 -10.31 16.24 -14.21
C ASN A 205 -10.58 16.36 -12.69
N GLU A 206 -10.49 15.23 -11.99
CA GLU A 206 -10.71 15.13 -10.53
C GLU A 206 -9.85 16.11 -9.72
N ALA A 207 -10.48 16.74 -8.71
CA ALA A 207 -9.78 17.52 -7.70
C ALA A 207 -8.82 16.67 -6.86
N TRP A 208 -7.84 17.33 -6.24
CA TRP A 208 -6.99 16.70 -5.23
C TRP A 208 -7.77 16.48 -3.92
N PRO A 209 -7.67 15.30 -3.27
CA PRO A 209 -7.06 14.07 -3.75
C PRO A 209 -8.01 13.31 -4.70
N ARG A 210 -7.46 12.66 -5.73
CA ARG A 210 -8.24 11.92 -6.74
C ARG A 210 -8.83 10.62 -6.18
N GLY A 211 -9.76 9.99 -6.89
CA GLY A 211 -10.42 8.73 -6.47
C GLY A 211 -9.57 7.46 -6.59
N ARG A 212 -8.34 7.53 -7.14
CA ARG A 212 -7.47 6.35 -7.29
C ARG A 212 -7.23 5.58 -5.99
N THR A 213 -7.03 6.30 -4.90
CA THR A 213 -6.52 5.77 -3.63
C THR A 213 -7.60 5.69 -2.55
N ASN A 214 -7.36 4.92 -1.49
CA ASN A 214 -8.31 4.73 -0.39
C ASN A 214 -8.47 5.98 0.51
N HIS A 215 -9.06 5.81 1.68
CA HIS A 215 -9.26 6.88 2.68
C HIS A 215 -7.98 7.66 3.03
N TYR A 216 -6.89 6.94 3.33
CA TYR A 216 -5.59 7.55 3.68
C TYR A 216 -4.75 7.89 2.45
N TRP A 217 -5.32 7.80 1.25
CA TRP A 217 -4.65 8.05 -0.03
C TRP A 217 -3.53 7.08 -0.39
N PHE A 218 -3.67 5.82 0.04
CA PHE A 218 -2.81 4.73 -0.37
C PHE A 218 -3.36 4.00 -1.59
N ASP A 219 -2.44 3.52 -2.40
CA ASP A 219 -2.74 2.67 -3.55
C ASP A 219 -2.81 1.22 -3.09
N LEU A 220 -4.03 0.67 -3.10
CA LEU A 220 -4.31 -0.67 -2.61
C LEU A 220 -3.72 -1.74 -3.54
N ASN A 221 -3.42 -1.42 -4.80
CA ASN A 221 -2.69 -2.33 -5.70
C ASN A 221 -1.18 -2.30 -5.44
N ARG A 222 -0.75 -1.86 -4.26
CA ARG A 222 0.59 -2.11 -3.70
C ARG A 222 0.54 -2.72 -2.30
N ASP A 223 -0.66 -2.95 -1.77
CA ASP A 223 -0.87 -3.27 -0.36
C ASP A 223 -1.17 -4.75 -0.12
N TRP A 224 -1.24 -5.59 -1.15
CA TRP A 224 -1.42 -7.03 -0.96
C TRP A 224 -0.24 -7.64 -0.21
N LEU A 225 1.00 -7.25 -0.55
CA LEU A 225 2.18 -7.67 0.18
C LEU A 225 2.31 -6.95 1.53
N LEU A 226 1.96 -5.67 1.61
CA LEU A 226 2.25 -4.86 2.80
C LEU A 226 1.18 -4.99 3.89
N ALA A 227 -0.05 -5.33 3.49
CA ALA A 227 -1.21 -5.56 4.34
C ALA A 227 -1.44 -4.45 5.38
N VAL A 228 -1.20 -3.18 4.98
CA VAL A 228 -1.31 -2.03 5.88
C VAL A 228 -2.78 -1.70 6.14
N HIS A 229 -3.63 -1.82 5.13
CA HIS A 229 -5.01 -1.37 5.17
C HIS A 229 -6.01 -2.52 5.39
N PRO A 230 -7.16 -2.25 6.04
CA PRO A 230 -8.18 -3.26 6.33
C PRO A 230 -8.77 -3.87 5.06
N GLU A 231 -8.80 -3.15 3.94
CA GLU A 231 -9.18 -3.66 2.63
C GLU A 231 -8.33 -4.88 2.25
N SER A 232 -7.01 -4.71 2.24
CA SER A 232 -6.07 -5.79 1.93
C SER A 232 -6.02 -6.86 3.02
N GLN A 233 -6.12 -6.51 4.30
CA GLN A 233 -6.17 -7.52 5.38
C GLN A 233 -7.41 -8.42 5.29
N GLY A 234 -8.58 -7.85 5.00
CA GLY A 234 -9.80 -8.62 4.74
C GLY A 234 -9.64 -9.51 3.51
N LYS A 235 -9.09 -8.95 2.41
CA LYS A 235 -8.81 -9.68 1.18
C LYS A 235 -7.85 -10.85 1.41
N LEU A 236 -6.76 -10.68 2.16
CA LEU A 236 -5.81 -11.74 2.46
C LEU A 236 -6.42 -12.85 3.32
N ASN A 237 -7.24 -12.49 4.33
CA ASN A 237 -7.95 -13.48 5.13
C ASN A 237 -8.89 -14.34 4.27
N TRP A 238 -9.61 -13.69 3.34
CA TRP A 238 -10.44 -14.38 2.37
C TRP A 238 -9.60 -15.24 1.41
N TYR A 239 -8.52 -14.68 0.87
CA TYR A 239 -7.65 -15.37 -0.07
C TYR A 239 -7.07 -16.66 0.54
N HIS A 240 -6.53 -16.60 1.75
CA HIS A 240 -5.98 -17.75 2.46
C HIS A 240 -7.05 -18.75 2.97
N LYS A 241 -8.34 -18.42 2.88
CA LYS A 241 -9.45 -19.38 3.10
C LYS A 241 -9.74 -20.19 1.84
N TRP A 242 -9.49 -19.63 0.66
CA TRP A 242 -10.02 -20.15 -0.60
C TRP A 242 -8.96 -20.58 -1.62
N TYR A 243 -7.77 -19.98 -1.64
CA TYR A 243 -6.67 -20.28 -2.59
C TYR A 243 -7.12 -20.45 -4.05
N PRO A 244 -7.81 -19.45 -4.63
CA PRO A 244 -8.36 -19.56 -5.99
C PRO A 244 -7.28 -19.90 -7.00
N ASN A 245 -7.64 -20.69 -8.02
CA ASN A 245 -6.72 -21.10 -9.09
C ASN A 245 -6.43 -19.95 -10.06
N VAL A 246 -7.41 -19.07 -10.28
CA VAL A 246 -7.29 -17.88 -11.14
C VAL A 246 -7.75 -16.65 -10.39
N VAL A 247 -7.00 -15.57 -10.50
CA VAL A 247 -7.31 -14.26 -9.92
C VAL A 247 -7.18 -13.19 -11.00
N THR A 248 -8.14 -12.28 -11.09
CA THR A 248 -8.04 -11.12 -11.99
C THR A 248 -7.89 -9.82 -11.22
N ASP A 249 -7.19 -8.88 -11.86
CA ASP A 249 -7.02 -7.51 -11.41
C ASP A 249 -7.43 -6.57 -12.56
N PHE A 250 -8.69 -6.12 -12.52
CA PHE A 250 -9.28 -5.29 -13.57
C PHE A 250 -9.02 -3.80 -13.33
N HIS A 251 -8.31 -3.18 -14.27
CA HIS A 251 -7.83 -1.81 -14.24
C HIS A 251 -8.23 -0.97 -15.45
N GLU A 252 -7.95 0.33 -15.35
CA GLU A 252 -7.97 1.26 -16.48
C GLU A 252 -6.71 2.12 -16.59
N MET A 253 -6.39 2.51 -17.81
CA MET A 253 -5.28 3.37 -18.16
C MET A 253 -5.73 4.61 -18.94
N GLY A 254 -4.77 5.31 -19.55
CA GLY A 254 -5.05 6.53 -20.31
C GLY A 254 -6.10 6.32 -21.41
N THR A 255 -6.94 7.34 -21.62
CA THR A 255 -8.02 7.35 -22.62
C THR A 255 -7.55 7.08 -24.05
N ARG A 256 -6.28 7.38 -24.34
CA ARG A 256 -5.67 7.18 -25.66
C ARG A 256 -4.97 5.83 -25.83
N SER A 257 -5.10 4.94 -24.85
CA SER A 257 -4.57 3.57 -24.94
C SER A 257 -5.54 2.64 -25.67
N HIS A 258 -5.10 1.42 -25.94
CA HIS A 258 -5.94 0.27 -26.32
C HIS A 258 -6.06 -0.70 -25.14
N TYR A 259 -6.87 -1.76 -25.25
CA TYR A 259 -7.02 -2.71 -24.15
C TYR A 259 -5.74 -3.53 -23.95
N PHE A 260 -5.32 -3.79 -22.72
CA PHE A 260 -4.18 -4.68 -22.43
C PHE A 260 -4.62 -5.86 -21.59
N PHE A 261 -4.02 -7.00 -21.87
CA PHE A 261 -4.11 -8.22 -21.07
C PHE A 261 -2.77 -8.97 -21.12
N GLU A 262 -2.62 -9.94 -20.22
CA GLU A 262 -1.46 -10.84 -20.17
C GLU A 262 -1.21 -11.60 -21.47
N PRO A 263 0.05 -11.85 -21.89
CA PRO A 263 1.25 -11.80 -21.06
C PRO A 263 1.87 -10.40 -20.89
N MET A 264 2.45 -10.13 -19.73
CA MET A 264 3.22 -8.92 -19.41
C MET A 264 4.49 -8.78 -20.25
N LYS A 265 5.13 -7.60 -20.16
CA LYS A 265 6.55 -7.46 -20.54
C LYS A 265 7.38 -8.52 -19.79
N PRO A 266 8.41 -9.13 -20.42
CA PRO A 266 9.30 -10.06 -19.74
C PRO A 266 9.80 -9.51 -18.39
N ILE A 267 9.73 -10.34 -17.35
CA ILE A 267 10.07 -9.97 -15.98
C ILE A 267 11.50 -9.41 -15.93
N GLY A 268 11.67 -8.27 -15.26
CA GLY A 268 12.95 -7.59 -15.18
C GLY A 268 13.99 -8.34 -14.32
N SER A 269 13.55 -9.21 -13.41
CA SER A 269 14.43 -10.09 -12.64
C SER A 269 15.03 -11.20 -13.50
N LYS A 270 16.33 -11.48 -13.30
CA LYS A 270 17.03 -12.58 -13.97
C LYS A 270 16.59 -13.96 -13.47
N ASP A 271 16.16 -14.04 -12.22
CA ASP A 271 15.71 -15.27 -11.57
C ASP A 271 14.45 -14.95 -10.73
N PRO A 272 13.26 -14.88 -11.35
CA PRO A 272 12.02 -14.60 -10.64
C PRO A 272 11.69 -15.69 -9.62
N ILE A 273 11.16 -15.30 -8.44
CA ILE A 273 10.68 -16.25 -7.43
C ILE A 273 9.45 -17.04 -7.95
N MET A 274 8.67 -16.41 -8.84
CA MET A 274 7.52 -17.02 -9.51
C MET A 274 7.99 -18.13 -10.48
N PRO A 275 7.37 -19.33 -10.45
CA PRO A 275 7.69 -20.41 -11.40
C PRO A 275 7.46 -20.00 -12.86
N LYS A 276 8.30 -20.54 -13.75
CA LYS A 276 8.30 -20.22 -15.18
C LYS A 276 6.99 -20.56 -15.87
N GLU A 277 6.40 -21.68 -15.49
CA GLU A 277 5.16 -22.23 -16.03
C GLU A 277 3.99 -21.23 -15.88
N ASN A 278 4.01 -20.39 -14.83
CA ASN A 278 3.00 -19.36 -14.63
C ASN A 278 3.01 -18.32 -15.75
N TYR A 279 4.17 -17.68 -15.98
CA TYR A 279 4.27 -16.52 -16.87
C TYR A 279 4.60 -16.85 -18.34
N THR A 280 4.94 -18.11 -18.67
CA THR A 280 5.18 -18.53 -20.07
C THR A 280 4.29 -19.66 -20.57
N THR A 281 3.44 -20.25 -19.73
CA THR A 281 2.57 -21.36 -20.16
C THR A 281 1.12 -21.06 -19.85
N LEU A 282 0.78 -20.84 -18.58
CA LEU A 282 -0.59 -20.53 -18.20
C LEU A 282 -1.07 -19.20 -18.81
N ASN A 283 -0.24 -18.16 -18.75
CA ASN A 283 -0.54 -16.86 -19.37
C ASN A 283 -0.74 -16.96 -20.89
N ASP A 284 0.11 -17.71 -21.59
CA ASP A 284 0.00 -17.89 -23.04
C ASP A 284 -1.28 -18.66 -23.43
N ILE A 285 -1.72 -19.64 -22.63
CA ILE A 285 -2.99 -20.33 -22.82
C ILE A 285 -4.16 -19.34 -22.69
N PHE A 286 -4.21 -18.59 -21.59
CA PHE A 286 -5.31 -17.66 -21.30
C PHE A 286 -5.39 -16.52 -22.32
N ALA A 287 -4.26 -16.04 -22.82
CA ALA A 287 -4.20 -15.00 -23.83
C ALA A 287 -5.04 -15.32 -25.08
N THR A 288 -5.08 -16.59 -25.50
CA THR A 288 -5.86 -17.01 -26.69
C THR A 288 -7.36 -16.80 -26.54
N TYR A 289 -7.89 -16.95 -25.32
CA TYR A 289 -9.30 -16.71 -25.03
C TYR A 289 -9.65 -15.22 -25.04
N PHE A 290 -8.74 -14.37 -24.58
CA PHE A 290 -8.92 -12.92 -24.62
C PHE A 290 -8.85 -12.37 -26.04
N VAL A 291 -7.95 -12.91 -26.87
CA VAL A 291 -7.90 -12.65 -28.31
C VAL A 291 -9.26 -12.95 -28.95
N GLU A 292 -9.77 -14.17 -28.78
CA GLU A 292 -11.08 -14.58 -29.32
C GLU A 292 -12.20 -13.62 -28.89
N ALA A 293 -12.27 -13.32 -27.58
CA ALA A 293 -13.33 -12.49 -27.02
C ALA A 293 -13.31 -11.03 -27.46
N LEU A 294 -12.12 -10.46 -27.71
CA LEU A 294 -11.96 -9.06 -28.11
C LEU A 294 -12.02 -8.89 -29.63
N ASP A 295 -11.54 -9.86 -30.39
CA ASP A 295 -11.69 -9.92 -31.86
C ASP A 295 -13.18 -9.96 -32.25
N ASP A 296 -14.01 -10.74 -31.53
CA ASP A 296 -15.46 -10.85 -31.75
C ASP A 296 -16.19 -9.50 -31.69
N ILE A 297 -15.72 -8.60 -30.82
CA ILE A 297 -16.30 -7.25 -30.66
C ILE A 297 -15.50 -6.14 -31.33
N GLY A 298 -14.46 -6.49 -32.10
CA GLY A 298 -13.59 -5.57 -32.83
C GLY A 298 -12.82 -4.59 -31.93
N SER A 299 -12.51 -4.96 -30.69
CA SER A 299 -11.79 -4.08 -29.77
C SER A 299 -10.28 -4.26 -29.90
N LEU A 300 -9.57 -3.17 -30.17
CA LEU A 300 -8.11 -3.20 -30.29
C LEU A 300 -7.46 -3.48 -28.93
N TYR A 301 -6.43 -4.32 -28.96
CA TYR A 301 -5.65 -4.70 -27.79
C TYR A 301 -4.15 -4.84 -28.08
N TYR A 302 -3.37 -4.97 -27.02
CA TYR A 302 -1.95 -5.31 -27.09
C TYR A 302 -1.51 -6.13 -25.86
N THR A 303 -0.40 -6.85 -25.98
CA THR A 303 0.20 -7.68 -24.91
C THR A 303 1.74 -7.60 -25.02
N LYS A 304 2.50 -8.18 -24.07
CA LYS A 304 3.97 -8.39 -24.10
C LYS A 304 4.86 -7.13 -24.08
N GLU A 305 4.26 -5.95 -24.13
CA GLU A 305 4.99 -4.68 -24.30
C GLU A 305 4.97 -3.77 -23.07
N SER A 306 4.08 -4.01 -22.10
CA SER A 306 3.86 -3.15 -20.94
C SER A 306 3.66 -3.95 -19.66
N PHE A 307 3.89 -3.24 -18.55
CA PHE A 307 3.82 -3.74 -17.17
C PHE A 307 4.82 -4.88 -16.91
N ASP A 308 5.46 -4.86 -15.75
CA ASP A 308 6.32 -5.96 -15.33
C ASP A 308 5.79 -6.54 -14.02
N GLY A 309 5.81 -7.87 -13.91
CA GLY A 309 5.37 -8.60 -12.72
C GLY A 309 6.43 -8.60 -11.61
N THR A 310 7.33 -7.61 -11.57
CA THR A 310 8.52 -7.65 -10.70
C THR A 310 8.14 -7.48 -9.23
N TYR A 311 7.28 -6.51 -8.90
CA TYR A 311 6.86 -6.30 -7.51
C TYR A 311 5.79 -7.32 -7.10
N PRO A 312 5.95 -8.07 -5.99
CA PRO A 312 5.03 -9.17 -5.62
C PRO A 312 3.78 -8.71 -4.83
N GLY A 313 3.53 -7.41 -4.74
CA GLY A 313 2.41 -6.85 -3.97
C GLY A 313 1.23 -6.35 -4.80
N TYR A 314 1.17 -6.69 -6.09
CA TYR A 314 0.02 -6.41 -6.95
C TYR A 314 -1.06 -7.49 -6.78
N GLY A 315 -2.32 -7.16 -7.06
CA GLY A 315 -3.37 -8.15 -7.27
C GLY A 315 -3.03 -9.10 -8.43
N SER A 316 -2.29 -8.62 -9.42
CA SER A 316 -1.77 -9.37 -10.56
C SER A 316 -0.41 -10.04 -10.34
N SER A 317 0.11 -10.14 -9.11
CA SER A 317 1.41 -10.82 -8.84
C SER A 317 1.51 -11.52 -7.49
N TYR A 318 0.81 -11.03 -6.46
CA TYR A 318 0.74 -11.71 -5.17
C TYR A 318 0.15 -13.12 -5.29
N PRO A 319 -0.96 -13.36 -6.03
CA PRO A 319 -1.51 -14.70 -6.17
C PRO A 319 -0.58 -15.69 -6.90
N ASP A 320 0.31 -15.21 -7.78
CA ASP A 320 1.30 -16.07 -8.44
C ASP A 320 2.33 -16.64 -7.45
N LEU A 321 2.59 -15.91 -6.35
CA LEU A 321 3.38 -16.39 -5.22
C LEU A 321 2.57 -17.25 -4.24
N GLN A 322 1.33 -17.58 -4.58
CA GLN A 322 0.43 -18.41 -3.81
C GLN A 322 -0.16 -19.57 -4.63
N GLY A 323 0.46 -19.90 -5.78
CA GLY A 323 0.07 -21.03 -6.63
C GLY A 323 -1.18 -20.79 -7.47
N ALA A 324 -1.60 -19.54 -7.65
CA ALA A 324 -2.64 -19.15 -8.60
C ALA A 324 -2.03 -18.62 -9.91
N LEU A 325 -2.86 -18.45 -10.93
CA LEU A 325 -2.59 -17.59 -12.08
C LEU A 325 -3.26 -16.23 -11.85
N ALA A 326 -2.47 -15.17 -11.73
CA ALA A 326 -2.96 -13.80 -11.62
C ALA A 326 -2.94 -13.10 -12.99
N LEU A 327 -3.99 -12.35 -13.31
CA LEU A 327 -4.17 -11.74 -14.63
C LEU A 327 -4.48 -10.25 -14.52
N LEU A 328 -3.63 -9.41 -15.12
CA LEU A 328 -3.85 -7.97 -15.24
C LEU A 328 -4.66 -7.66 -16.51
N PHE A 329 -5.67 -6.81 -16.37
CA PHE A 329 -6.38 -6.19 -17.49
C PHE A 329 -6.35 -4.68 -17.37
N GLU A 330 -6.04 -3.97 -18.44
CA GLU A 330 -5.98 -2.51 -18.43
C GLU A 330 -6.83 -1.96 -19.59
N GLN A 331 -7.95 -1.32 -19.26
CA GLN A 331 -8.89 -0.74 -20.22
C GLN A 331 -8.57 0.73 -20.48
N ALA A 332 -8.67 1.18 -21.74
CA ALA A 332 -8.63 2.62 -22.03
C ALA A 332 -9.80 3.34 -21.33
N SER A 333 -9.50 4.31 -20.44
CA SER A 333 -10.55 4.95 -19.63
C SER A 333 -11.35 5.98 -20.42
N SER A 334 -12.68 5.99 -20.30
CA SER A 334 -13.51 7.13 -20.69
C SER A 334 -13.34 8.33 -19.74
N ARG A 335 -12.73 8.13 -18.55
CA ARG A 335 -12.58 9.11 -17.47
C ARG A 335 -13.86 9.92 -17.21
N GLY A 336 -15.00 9.25 -17.14
CA GLY A 336 -16.31 9.90 -17.18
C GLY A 336 -17.25 9.10 -18.08
N HIS A 337 -18.20 9.76 -18.74
CA HIS A 337 -19.23 9.11 -19.55
C HIS A 337 -18.86 9.03 -21.05
N LEU A 338 -18.16 10.03 -21.58
CA LEU A 338 -17.74 10.11 -22.98
C LEU A 338 -16.46 10.94 -23.07
N GLN A 339 -15.47 10.52 -23.86
CA GLN A 339 -14.27 11.34 -24.06
C GLN A 339 -13.64 11.17 -25.44
N GLU A 340 -12.95 12.20 -25.91
CA GLU A 340 -12.23 12.20 -27.19
C GLU A 340 -10.98 11.32 -27.18
N THR A 341 -10.79 10.64 -28.30
CA THR A 341 -9.64 9.81 -28.65
C THR A 341 -9.13 10.21 -30.05
N HIS A 342 -8.04 9.59 -30.51
CA HIS A 342 -7.59 9.79 -31.90
C HIS A 342 -8.57 9.24 -32.95
N TYR A 343 -9.44 8.30 -32.56
CA TYR A 343 -10.34 7.56 -33.47
C TYR A 343 -11.80 8.00 -33.37
N GLY A 344 -12.08 9.12 -32.71
CA GLY A 344 -13.45 9.54 -32.35
C GLY A 344 -13.62 9.54 -30.84
N THR A 345 -14.77 9.12 -30.33
CA THR A 345 -15.06 9.10 -28.90
C THR A 345 -15.01 7.70 -28.30
N ILE A 346 -14.64 7.61 -27.02
CA ILE A 346 -14.77 6.42 -26.19
C ILE A 346 -15.83 6.66 -25.13
N SER A 347 -16.83 5.78 -25.06
CA SER A 347 -17.94 5.90 -24.14
C SER A 347 -17.75 4.98 -22.93
N PHE A 348 -18.39 5.31 -21.81
CA PHE A 348 -18.36 4.47 -20.63
C PHE A 348 -18.93 3.05 -20.91
N PRO A 349 -20.07 2.87 -21.61
CA PRO A 349 -20.52 1.54 -22.05
C PRO A 349 -19.48 0.74 -22.84
N PHE A 350 -18.69 1.38 -23.72
CA PHE A 350 -17.62 0.69 -24.45
C PHE A 350 -16.55 0.13 -23.51
N THR A 351 -16.10 0.95 -22.54
CA THR A 351 -15.09 0.52 -21.57
C THR A 351 -15.58 -0.65 -20.70
N ILE A 352 -16.88 -0.64 -20.34
CA ILE A 352 -17.52 -1.70 -19.56
C ILE A 352 -17.61 -3.00 -20.37
N ARG A 353 -17.93 -2.91 -21.67
CA ARG A 353 -18.11 -4.08 -22.54
C ARG A 353 -16.85 -4.95 -22.62
N ASN A 354 -15.68 -4.32 -22.76
CA ASN A 354 -14.42 -5.04 -22.90
C ASN A 354 -14.06 -5.78 -21.60
N GLN A 355 -14.20 -5.11 -20.45
CA GLN A 355 -14.00 -5.71 -19.13
C GLN A 355 -14.94 -6.90 -18.90
N TYR A 356 -16.22 -6.76 -19.31
CA TYR A 356 -17.20 -7.84 -19.24
C TYR A 356 -16.81 -9.03 -20.13
N LYS A 357 -16.41 -8.80 -21.38
CA LYS A 357 -15.96 -9.87 -22.29
C LYS A 357 -14.73 -10.61 -21.73
N SER A 358 -13.74 -9.90 -21.19
CA SER A 358 -12.59 -10.53 -20.52
C SER A 358 -12.97 -11.29 -19.25
N SER A 359 -13.99 -10.84 -18.51
CA SER A 359 -14.50 -11.56 -17.33
C SER A 359 -15.08 -12.92 -17.73
N ILE A 360 -15.92 -12.97 -18.76
CA ILE A 360 -16.48 -14.23 -19.27
C ILE A 360 -15.39 -15.13 -19.85
N ALA A 361 -14.46 -14.57 -20.64
CA ALA A 361 -13.34 -15.31 -21.23
C ALA A 361 -12.44 -15.93 -20.16
N THR A 362 -12.23 -15.25 -19.03
CA THR A 362 -11.44 -15.79 -17.89
C THR A 362 -12.11 -17.05 -17.33
N VAL A 363 -13.42 -17.01 -17.11
CA VAL A 363 -14.17 -18.17 -16.60
C VAL A 363 -14.14 -19.33 -17.60
N LYS A 364 -14.33 -19.05 -18.90
CA LYS A 364 -14.20 -20.03 -19.98
C LYS A 364 -12.83 -20.71 -19.95
N ALA A 365 -11.76 -19.92 -19.97
CA ALA A 365 -10.38 -20.40 -19.97
C ALA A 365 -10.09 -21.26 -18.73
N ALA A 366 -10.55 -20.83 -17.55
CA ALA A 366 -10.36 -21.56 -16.30
C ALA A 366 -11.08 -22.92 -16.30
N VAL A 367 -12.32 -22.98 -16.80
CA VAL A 367 -13.12 -24.21 -16.86
C VAL A 367 -12.51 -25.21 -17.85
N GLU A 368 -12.10 -24.75 -19.03
CA GLU A 368 -11.52 -25.60 -20.06
C GLU A 368 -10.11 -26.11 -19.70
N ASN A 369 -9.39 -25.39 -18.84
CA ASN A 369 -8.01 -25.73 -18.42
C ASN A 369 -7.90 -26.12 -16.94
N LYS A 370 -9.00 -26.53 -16.30
CA LYS A 370 -9.07 -26.79 -14.85
C LYS A 370 -8.04 -27.82 -14.36
N GLY A 371 -7.79 -28.88 -15.13
CA GLY A 371 -6.80 -29.91 -14.79
C GLY A 371 -5.39 -29.33 -14.69
N THR A 372 -4.95 -28.62 -15.73
CA THR A 372 -3.65 -27.95 -15.81
C THR A 372 -3.45 -26.95 -14.67
N LEU A 373 -4.46 -26.14 -14.36
CA LEU A 373 -4.39 -25.14 -13.28
C LEU A 373 -4.21 -25.77 -11.90
N ARG A 374 -4.85 -26.92 -11.64
CA ARG A 374 -4.70 -27.64 -10.37
C ARG A 374 -3.37 -28.36 -10.25
N GLU A 375 -2.93 -29.00 -11.32
CA GLU A 375 -1.61 -29.65 -11.37
C GLU A 375 -0.52 -28.62 -11.06
N TYR A 376 -0.56 -27.47 -11.73
CA TYR A 376 0.33 -26.34 -11.44
C TYR A 376 0.28 -25.90 -9.97
N GLN A 377 -0.92 -25.69 -9.40
CA GLN A 377 -1.07 -25.27 -8.01
C GLN A 377 -0.47 -26.30 -7.04
N GLN A 378 -0.68 -27.60 -7.29
CA GLN A 378 -0.12 -28.67 -6.47
C GLN A 378 1.41 -28.72 -6.56
N ASP A 379 1.96 -28.63 -7.77
CA ASP A 379 3.40 -28.61 -7.99
C ASP A 379 4.06 -27.38 -7.38
N PHE A 380 3.37 -26.23 -7.40
CA PHE A 380 3.82 -25.01 -6.75
C PHE A 380 4.11 -25.24 -5.25
N PHE A 381 3.16 -25.83 -4.51
CA PHE A 381 3.32 -26.05 -3.06
C PHE A 381 4.25 -27.22 -2.75
N LYS A 382 4.20 -28.33 -3.51
CA LYS A 382 5.12 -29.46 -3.32
C LYS A 382 6.57 -29.06 -3.56
N SER A 383 6.85 -28.30 -4.61
CA SER A 383 8.21 -27.82 -4.90
C SER A 383 8.74 -26.87 -3.82
N ALA A 384 7.86 -26.21 -3.05
CA ALA A 384 8.27 -25.36 -1.94
C ALA A 384 8.93 -26.14 -0.79
N ILE A 385 8.55 -27.41 -0.57
CA ILE A 385 9.11 -28.24 0.52
C ILE A 385 10.12 -29.28 0.05
N ASN A 386 10.07 -29.69 -1.22
CA ASN A 386 10.87 -30.78 -1.78
C ASN A 386 12.16 -30.31 -2.47
N VAL A 387 12.19 -29.05 -2.93
CA VAL A 387 13.36 -28.45 -3.58
C VAL A 387 14.07 -27.55 -2.57
N GLY A 388 15.40 -27.66 -2.48
CA GLY A 388 16.20 -26.76 -1.64
C GLY A 388 16.07 -25.29 -2.10
N ALA A 389 16.10 -24.35 -1.16
CA ALA A 389 16.12 -22.93 -1.51
C ALA A 389 17.44 -22.58 -2.24
N PRO A 390 17.43 -21.75 -3.30
CA PRO A 390 18.64 -21.35 -4.02
C PRO A 390 19.72 -20.71 -3.11
N SER A 391 19.31 -20.06 -2.02
CA SER A 391 20.22 -19.46 -1.04
C SER A 391 21.00 -20.48 -0.19
N GLY A 392 20.59 -21.75 -0.18
CA GLY A 392 21.19 -22.82 0.64
C GLY A 392 20.86 -22.75 2.13
N TYR A 393 20.06 -21.77 2.57
CA TYR A 393 19.61 -21.68 3.95
C TYR A 393 18.44 -22.64 4.22
N ALA A 394 18.35 -23.10 5.47
CA ALA A 394 17.24 -23.86 6.00
C ALA A 394 16.21 -22.97 6.72
N ALA A 395 16.64 -21.83 7.27
CA ALA A 395 15.78 -20.88 7.99
C ALA A 395 16.42 -19.48 8.08
N TYR A 396 15.63 -18.49 8.49
CA TYR A 396 16.10 -17.15 8.89
C TYR A 396 15.82 -16.91 10.39
N GLU A 397 16.82 -16.43 11.14
CA GLU A 397 16.67 -15.99 12.54
C GLU A 397 16.69 -14.46 12.61
N PHE A 398 15.74 -13.86 13.33
CA PHE A 398 15.67 -12.41 13.55
C PHE A 398 15.26 -12.04 14.98
N GLY A 399 15.50 -10.78 15.35
CA GLY A 399 14.98 -10.18 16.58
C GLY A 399 15.76 -8.95 17.02
N ASP A 400 15.07 -8.00 17.66
CA ASP A 400 15.67 -6.86 18.35
C ASP A 400 15.39 -6.95 19.85
N ALA A 401 16.41 -7.06 20.69
CA ALA A 401 16.26 -7.19 22.14
C ALA A 401 15.73 -5.92 22.84
N TYR A 402 15.76 -4.77 22.16
CA TYR A 402 15.40 -3.47 22.74
C TYR A 402 14.06 -2.94 22.21
N ASP A 403 13.49 -3.55 21.17
CA ASP A 403 12.25 -3.12 20.53
C ASP A 403 11.30 -4.31 20.32
N MET A 404 10.64 -4.71 21.41
CA MET A 404 9.67 -5.81 21.38
C MET A 404 8.44 -5.46 20.54
N ASN A 405 8.05 -4.19 20.48
CA ASN A 405 6.94 -3.76 19.63
C ASN A 405 7.24 -3.94 18.14
N ARG A 406 8.46 -3.64 17.69
CA ARG A 406 8.86 -3.88 16.31
C ARG A 406 8.98 -5.36 15.97
N ASN A 407 9.46 -6.18 16.91
CA ASN A 407 9.41 -7.64 16.75
C ASN A 407 7.97 -8.13 16.58
N ARG A 408 7.05 -7.70 17.45
CA ARG A 408 5.63 -8.08 17.36
C ARG A 408 4.99 -7.64 16.05
N ALA A 409 5.29 -6.42 15.58
CA ALA A 409 4.77 -5.92 14.32
C ALA A 409 5.25 -6.75 13.11
N PHE A 410 6.51 -7.19 13.11
CA PHE A 410 7.01 -8.05 12.04
C PHE A 410 6.49 -9.49 12.13
N VAL A 411 6.35 -10.06 13.33
CA VAL A 411 5.72 -11.38 13.50
C VAL A 411 4.25 -11.33 13.05
N ASP A 412 3.49 -10.31 13.46
CA ASP A 412 2.11 -10.08 13.01
C ASP A 412 2.02 -10.02 11.48
N PHE A 413 2.95 -9.30 10.86
CA PHE A 413 3.08 -9.23 9.41
C PHE A 413 3.32 -10.60 8.77
N LEU A 414 4.27 -11.39 9.26
CA LEU A 414 4.54 -12.74 8.73
C LEU A 414 3.32 -13.66 8.86
N LEU A 415 2.63 -13.62 10.00
CA LEU A 415 1.45 -14.46 10.27
C LEU A 415 0.27 -14.11 9.36
N LYS A 416 0.11 -12.84 8.94
CA LYS A 416 -0.92 -12.44 7.95
C LYS A 416 -0.74 -13.16 6.61
N HIS A 417 0.49 -13.49 6.24
CA HIS A 417 0.83 -14.24 5.03
C HIS A 417 0.93 -15.76 5.24
N LYS A 418 0.45 -16.26 6.39
CA LYS A 418 0.52 -17.70 6.77
C LYS A 418 1.95 -18.25 6.79
N ILE A 419 2.93 -17.39 7.07
CA ILE A 419 4.32 -17.81 7.25
C ILE A 419 4.48 -18.36 8.66
N ASP A 420 4.98 -19.59 8.77
CA ASP A 420 5.29 -20.22 10.04
C ASP A 420 6.48 -19.52 10.71
N VAL A 421 6.29 -19.15 11.98
CA VAL A 421 7.31 -18.49 12.82
C VAL A 421 7.44 -19.26 14.13
N TYR A 422 8.67 -19.54 14.55
CA TYR A 422 8.98 -20.22 15.81
C TYR A 422 9.67 -19.25 16.75
N LYS A 423 9.25 -19.24 18.02
CA LYS A 423 9.94 -18.48 19.06
C LYS A 423 11.07 -19.30 19.67
N ARG A 424 12.25 -18.69 19.81
CA ARG A 424 13.40 -19.27 20.49
C ARG A 424 14.01 -18.22 21.40
N ASP A 425 13.79 -18.35 22.70
CA ASP A 425 14.15 -17.36 23.72
C ASP A 425 13.58 -15.96 23.36
N ASN A 426 14.45 -14.97 23.14
CA ASN A 426 14.11 -13.60 22.76
C ASN A 426 14.19 -13.35 21.23
N LYS A 427 14.24 -14.42 20.43
CA LYS A 427 14.36 -14.36 18.97
C LYS A 427 13.26 -15.18 18.30
N TYR A 428 13.17 -15.00 16.99
CA TYR A 428 12.23 -15.70 16.12
C TYR A 428 12.99 -16.38 14.98
N VAL A 429 12.50 -17.54 14.56
CA VAL A 429 13.05 -18.33 13.47
C VAL A 429 11.97 -18.66 12.47
N VAL A 430 12.24 -18.46 11.18
CA VAL A 430 11.33 -18.71 10.07
C VAL A 430 11.95 -19.79 9.17
N PRO A 431 11.44 -21.03 9.17
CA PRO A 431 11.97 -22.08 8.31
C PRO A 431 11.68 -21.81 6.84
N LEU A 432 12.55 -22.26 5.94
CA LEU A 432 12.27 -22.23 4.49
C LEU A 432 11.47 -23.45 4.03
N LYS A 433 11.52 -24.57 4.76
CA LYS A 433 10.73 -25.78 4.45
C LYS A 433 9.30 -25.63 4.98
N GLN A 434 8.50 -24.83 4.28
CA GLN A 434 7.08 -24.60 4.56
C GLN A 434 6.33 -24.25 3.25
N PRO A 435 5.00 -24.39 3.18
CA PRO A 435 4.23 -24.05 1.97
C PRO A 435 4.50 -22.62 1.46
N GLN A 436 4.70 -21.68 2.39
CA GLN A 436 4.95 -20.27 2.10
C GLN A 436 6.43 -19.93 1.81
N ARG A 437 7.28 -20.91 1.43
CA ARG A 437 8.73 -20.69 1.18
C ARG A 437 9.02 -19.46 0.32
N ARG A 438 8.31 -19.30 -0.79
CA ARG A 438 8.53 -18.19 -1.74
C ARG A 438 8.22 -16.83 -1.10
N MET A 439 7.23 -16.77 -0.22
CA MET A 439 6.96 -15.57 0.58
C MET A 439 8.07 -15.31 1.61
N VAL A 440 8.60 -16.35 2.26
CA VAL A 440 9.77 -16.21 3.14
C VAL A 440 10.96 -15.62 2.38
N GLN A 441 11.25 -16.10 1.17
CA GLN A 441 12.30 -15.53 0.32
C GLN A 441 12.03 -14.05 0.00
N THR A 442 10.80 -13.70 -0.40
CA THR A 442 10.36 -12.32 -0.62
C THR A 442 10.60 -11.41 0.61
N MET A 443 10.48 -11.91 1.84
CA MET A 443 10.66 -11.10 3.06
C MET A 443 12.12 -10.89 3.47
N PHE A 444 13.01 -11.84 3.18
CA PHE A 444 14.38 -11.87 3.72
C PHE A 444 15.49 -11.80 2.68
N GLU A 445 15.27 -12.28 1.45
CA GLU A 445 16.29 -12.31 0.41
C GLU A 445 16.39 -10.94 -0.29
N THR A 446 17.56 -10.66 -0.87
CA THR A 446 17.88 -9.40 -1.56
C THR A 446 18.51 -9.71 -2.91
N TYR A 447 18.18 -8.93 -3.94
CA TYR A 447 18.57 -9.20 -5.31
C TYR A 447 19.31 -8.00 -5.93
N ARG A 448 20.37 -8.30 -6.70
CA ARG A 448 21.23 -7.29 -7.33
C ARG A 448 21.38 -7.43 -8.84
N GLN A 449 20.95 -8.55 -9.41
CA GLN A 449 21.07 -8.84 -10.83
C GLN A 449 19.71 -8.73 -11.50
N TYR A 450 19.65 -7.97 -12.59
CA TYR A 450 18.43 -7.70 -13.35
C TYR A 450 18.72 -7.86 -14.85
N SER A 451 17.76 -8.43 -15.58
CA SER A 451 17.80 -8.58 -17.03
C SER A 451 17.40 -7.29 -17.73
N ASP A 452 16.48 -6.54 -17.14
CA ASP A 452 16.06 -5.21 -17.58
C ASP A 452 16.41 -4.16 -16.51
N SER A 453 16.64 -2.94 -16.97
CA SER A 453 16.91 -1.75 -16.16
C SER A 453 15.71 -0.80 -16.02
N VAL A 454 14.64 -1.04 -16.78
CA VAL A 454 13.42 -0.25 -16.72
C VAL A 454 12.37 -1.03 -15.95
N PHE A 455 12.08 -0.56 -14.74
CA PHE A 455 11.03 -1.10 -13.89
C PHE A 455 9.81 -0.21 -13.94
N TYR A 456 8.65 -0.81 -13.94
CA TYR A 456 7.36 -0.12 -13.93
C TYR A 456 7.16 0.66 -12.62
N ASP A 457 7.56 0.10 -11.47
CA ASP A 457 7.35 0.71 -10.16
C ASP A 457 8.51 0.46 -9.17
N ALA A 458 8.61 -0.73 -8.58
CA ALA A 458 9.57 -1.05 -7.53
C ALA A 458 10.45 -2.24 -7.91
N SER A 459 11.74 -2.15 -7.57
CA SER A 459 12.71 -3.23 -7.82
C SER A 459 13.22 -3.91 -6.55
N ALA A 460 12.81 -3.43 -5.36
CA ALA A 460 13.23 -3.96 -4.06
C ALA A 460 12.09 -3.98 -3.05
N TRP A 461 12.01 -5.05 -2.26
CA TRP A 461 10.94 -5.28 -1.27
C TRP A 461 11.33 -6.23 -0.14
N SER A 462 12.63 -6.46 0.13
CA SER A 462 13.06 -7.23 1.29
C SER A 462 12.51 -6.63 2.61
N VAL A 463 11.39 -7.16 3.10
CA VAL A 463 10.57 -6.52 4.15
C VAL A 463 11.30 -6.47 5.49
N ALA A 464 12.20 -7.41 5.78
CA ALA A 464 13.04 -7.34 6.98
C ALA A 464 13.83 -6.03 7.07
N ASN A 465 14.25 -5.46 5.93
CA ASN A 465 14.91 -4.15 5.86
C ASN A 465 13.95 -2.98 6.14
N PHE A 466 12.66 -3.09 5.78
CA PHE A 466 11.65 -2.06 6.06
C PHE A 466 11.46 -1.90 7.57
N TYR A 467 11.55 -3.01 8.30
CA TYR A 467 11.47 -3.05 9.75
C TYR A 467 12.80 -2.79 10.46
N ASN A 468 13.91 -2.58 9.74
CA ASN A 468 15.25 -2.48 10.33
C ASN A 468 15.52 -3.63 11.33
N LEU A 469 15.13 -4.85 10.97
CA LEU A 469 15.40 -6.04 11.77
C LEU A 469 16.70 -6.67 11.31
N LYS A 470 17.61 -6.91 12.25
CA LYS A 470 18.80 -7.71 11.96
C LYS A 470 18.36 -9.17 11.86
N TYR A 471 18.74 -9.81 10.77
CA TYR A 471 18.46 -11.22 10.51
C TYR A 471 19.70 -11.92 9.99
N LYS A 472 19.73 -13.25 10.10
CA LYS A 472 20.77 -14.09 9.52
C LYS A 472 20.17 -15.38 8.98
N GLY A 473 20.73 -15.91 7.89
CA GLY A 473 20.42 -17.24 7.40
C GLY A 473 21.05 -18.32 8.28
N LEU A 474 20.34 -19.43 8.45
CA LEU A 474 20.80 -20.63 9.14
C LEU A 474 20.91 -21.77 8.12
N PHE A 475 22.07 -22.40 7.99
CA PHE A 475 22.26 -23.55 7.08
C PHE A 475 21.61 -24.85 7.58
N ARG A 476 21.28 -24.92 8.88
CA ARG A 476 20.62 -26.06 9.50
C ARG A 476 19.60 -25.54 10.50
N PHE A 477 18.41 -26.09 10.46
CA PHE A 477 17.35 -25.81 11.43
C PHE A 477 16.44 -27.02 11.52
N ASN A 478 16.17 -27.47 12.75
CA ASN A 478 15.17 -28.50 13.03
C ASN A 478 14.07 -27.82 13.84
N THR A 479 12.82 -28.03 13.43
CA THR A 479 11.65 -27.57 14.17
C THR A 479 11.41 -28.53 15.35
N SER A 480 11.49 -28.02 16.58
CA SER A 480 11.03 -28.73 17.77
C SER A 480 9.90 -27.91 18.38
N GLY A 481 8.67 -28.44 18.36
CA GLY A 481 7.45 -27.73 18.78
C GLY A 481 6.62 -27.19 17.61
N GLU A 482 5.53 -26.51 17.94
CA GLU A 482 4.58 -25.94 16.98
C GLU A 482 4.93 -24.47 16.63
N PRO A 483 4.59 -24.01 15.42
CA PRO A 483 4.73 -22.59 15.07
C PRO A 483 3.77 -21.72 15.90
N LEU A 484 4.08 -20.43 15.99
CA LEU A 484 3.25 -19.45 16.66
C LEU A 484 1.90 -19.32 15.95
N ALA A 485 0.81 -19.65 16.65
CA ALA A 485 -0.55 -19.47 16.13
C ALA A 485 -0.98 -17.98 16.09
N SER A 486 -0.40 -17.14 16.94
CA SER A 486 -0.67 -15.71 17.01
C SER A 486 0.50 -14.98 17.64
N ILE A 487 0.51 -13.64 17.56
CA ILE A 487 1.49 -12.83 18.29
C ILE A 487 1.39 -13.04 19.80
N ASP A 488 2.55 -13.06 20.47
CA ASP A 488 2.60 -13.13 21.92
C ASP A 488 1.92 -11.91 22.57
N LYS A 489 0.78 -12.16 23.23
CA LYS A 489 0.16 -11.20 24.13
C LYS A 489 0.93 -11.19 25.45
N SER A 490 2.03 -10.45 25.51
CA SER A 490 2.75 -10.28 26.78
C SER A 490 1.87 -9.53 27.78
N GLU A 491 1.70 -10.09 28.98
CA GLU A 491 1.01 -9.42 30.08
C GLU A 491 1.74 -8.12 30.43
N VAL A 492 1.00 -7.00 30.40
CA VAL A 492 1.58 -5.70 30.68
C VAL A 492 1.62 -5.46 32.19
N VAL A 493 2.75 -5.78 32.80
CA VAL A 493 2.93 -5.59 34.25
C VAL A 493 2.97 -4.08 34.59
N PRO A 494 2.10 -3.58 35.49
CA PRO A 494 2.12 -2.20 35.93
C PRO A 494 3.47 -1.80 36.54
N VAL A 495 3.84 -0.54 36.36
CA VAL A 495 5.03 0.03 37.00
C VAL A 495 4.74 0.23 38.49
N PRO A 496 5.64 -0.20 39.40
CA PRO A 496 5.49 0.07 40.82
C PRO A 496 5.55 1.57 41.13
N LYS A 497 4.90 1.99 42.21
CA LYS A 497 4.95 3.39 42.67
C LYS A 497 6.40 3.83 42.92
N SER A 498 6.78 4.95 42.32
CA SER A 498 8.06 5.62 42.49
C SER A 498 7.89 6.92 43.26
N SER A 499 8.83 7.23 44.15
CA SER A 499 8.87 8.50 44.89
C SER A 499 9.71 9.59 44.21
N TYR A 500 10.51 9.25 43.19
CA TYR A 500 11.43 10.19 42.54
C TYR A 500 11.08 10.44 41.07
N SER A 501 11.19 9.42 40.22
CA SER A 501 10.83 9.54 38.80
C SER A 501 10.48 8.19 38.16
N TYR A 502 9.93 8.27 36.95
CA TYR A 502 9.80 7.16 36.01
C TYR A 502 10.67 7.43 34.77
N ILE A 503 11.14 6.38 34.13
CA ILE A 503 11.99 6.44 32.93
C ILE A 503 11.37 5.54 31.86
N LEU A 504 11.02 6.14 30.72
CA LEU A 504 10.59 5.43 29.50
C LEU A 504 11.80 5.23 28.59
N ASP A 505 12.07 3.98 28.24
CA ASP A 505 13.10 3.61 27.26
C ASP A 505 12.68 4.09 25.85
N TRP A 506 13.54 4.82 25.17
CA TRP A 506 13.20 5.44 23.88
C TRP A 506 13.39 4.53 22.68
N ASP A 507 14.15 3.44 22.85
CA ASP A 507 14.45 2.48 21.80
C ASP A 507 13.16 1.80 21.26
N ASP A 508 12.17 1.54 22.12
CA ASP A 508 10.92 0.87 21.74
C ASP A 508 10.07 1.71 20.77
N TYR A 509 9.58 1.09 19.69
CA TYR A 509 8.88 1.74 18.58
C TYR A 509 7.73 2.67 19.03
N TYR A 510 6.95 2.31 20.05
CA TYR A 510 5.80 3.11 20.51
C TYR A 510 6.12 4.09 21.65
N ALA A 511 7.39 4.25 22.04
CA ALA A 511 7.81 5.26 23.02
C ALA A 511 7.31 6.70 22.67
N PRO A 512 7.30 7.17 21.40
CA PRO A 512 6.76 8.48 21.06
C PRO A 512 5.25 8.59 21.26
N SER A 513 4.50 7.51 21.00
CA SER A 513 3.05 7.43 21.25
C SER A 513 2.75 7.55 22.74
N ALA A 514 3.51 6.83 23.57
CA ALA A 514 3.41 6.93 25.03
C ALA A 514 3.78 8.33 25.54
N LEU A 515 4.86 8.92 25.02
CA LEU A 515 5.26 10.29 25.34
C LEU A 515 4.15 11.30 24.98
N TYR A 516 3.59 11.22 23.77
CA TYR A 516 2.50 12.10 23.35
C TYR A 516 1.28 11.97 24.25
N TYR A 517 0.89 10.73 24.58
CA TYR A 517 -0.21 10.46 25.50
C TYR A 517 0.02 11.12 26.86
N MET A 518 1.18 10.90 27.47
CA MET A 518 1.53 11.50 28.77
C MET A 518 1.50 13.03 28.74
N GLN A 519 2.09 13.65 27.71
CA GLN A 519 2.05 15.12 27.53
C GLN A 519 0.64 15.64 27.23
N SER A 520 -0.22 14.84 26.59
CA SER A 520 -1.62 15.21 26.36
C SER A 520 -2.43 15.27 27.65
N LYS A 521 -1.99 14.53 28.68
CA LYS A 521 -2.56 14.49 30.02
C LYS A 521 -1.94 15.49 31.02
N GLY A 522 -1.00 16.32 30.56
CA GLY A 522 -0.41 17.39 31.37
C GLY A 522 1.01 17.13 31.86
N LEU A 523 1.50 15.88 31.76
CA LEU A 523 2.83 15.54 32.28
C LEU A 523 3.95 16.29 31.57
N LYS A 524 4.84 16.87 32.37
CA LYS A 524 6.10 17.47 31.96
C LYS A 524 7.17 16.39 31.92
N VAL A 525 7.99 16.40 30.88
CA VAL A 525 8.99 15.36 30.64
C VAL A 525 10.28 15.95 30.10
N GLU A 526 11.37 15.24 30.36
CA GLU A 526 12.70 15.58 29.86
C GLU A 526 13.30 14.41 29.10
N VAL A 527 14.16 14.69 28.13
CA VAL A 527 14.82 13.68 27.30
C VAL A 527 16.31 13.68 27.57
N ALA A 528 16.89 12.49 27.71
CA ALA A 528 18.33 12.28 27.92
C ALA A 528 19.12 12.49 26.63
N PHE A 529 20.13 13.37 26.66
CA PHE A 529 21.08 13.62 25.57
C PHE A 529 22.40 12.87 25.76
N LYS A 530 22.54 12.08 26.83
CA LYS A 530 23.64 11.14 27.04
C LYS A 530 23.09 9.85 27.68
N PRO A 531 23.70 8.68 27.39
CA PRO A 531 23.33 7.44 28.04
C PRO A 531 23.70 7.46 29.52
N PHE A 532 22.99 6.64 30.30
CA PHE A 532 23.23 6.47 31.74
C PHE A 532 22.75 5.09 32.21
N SER A 533 23.15 4.68 33.40
CA SER A 533 22.58 3.51 34.08
C SER A 533 22.16 3.90 35.49
N VAL A 534 21.04 3.35 35.97
CA VAL A 534 20.48 3.66 37.28
C VAL A 534 19.77 2.43 37.86
N MET A 535 19.79 2.31 39.18
CA MET A 535 18.98 1.31 39.88
C MET A 535 17.49 1.64 39.75
N THR A 536 16.77 0.78 39.03
CA THR A 536 15.31 0.86 38.87
C THR A 536 14.59 -0.10 39.80
N THR A 537 13.27 -0.01 39.85
CA THR A 537 12.40 -1.00 40.53
C THR A 537 12.51 -2.41 39.94
N ALA A 538 13.11 -2.57 38.76
CA ALA A 538 13.38 -3.85 38.11
C ALA A 538 14.88 -4.25 38.14
N GLY A 539 15.69 -3.58 38.98
CA GLY A 539 17.14 -3.77 39.06
C GLY A 539 17.94 -2.73 38.27
N LEU A 540 19.25 -2.94 38.18
CA LEU A 540 20.16 -2.06 37.44
C LEU A 540 19.80 -2.08 35.94
N LYS A 541 19.51 -0.91 35.37
CA LYS A 541 19.19 -0.79 33.94
C LYS A 541 19.97 0.34 33.28
N SER A 542 20.44 0.09 32.06
CA SER A 542 21.08 1.06 31.18
C SER A 542 20.08 1.63 30.18
N PHE A 543 20.17 2.94 29.96
CA PHE A 543 19.29 3.72 29.12
C PHE A 543 20.09 4.44 28.03
N ASN A 544 19.59 4.39 26.80
CA ASN A 544 20.23 4.97 25.63
C ASN A 544 19.84 6.46 25.46
N TYR A 545 20.45 7.13 24.47
CA TYR A 545 20.02 8.46 24.01
C TYR A 545 18.52 8.51 23.72
N GLY A 546 17.86 9.58 24.14
CA GLY A 546 16.43 9.78 23.92
C GLY A 546 15.53 9.33 25.07
N SER A 547 16.06 8.56 26.04
CA SER A 547 15.28 8.07 27.19
C SER A 547 14.56 9.20 27.90
N VAL A 548 13.28 8.99 28.20
CA VAL A 548 12.37 10.03 28.70
C VAL A 548 12.25 9.93 30.20
N LEU A 549 12.60 10.99 30.90
CA LEU A 549 12.43 11.17 32.34
C LEU A 549 11.07 11.82 32.62
N ILE A 550 10.29 11.18 33.49
CA ILE A 550 9.05 11.70 34.06
C ILE A 550 9.27 11.94 35.55
N PRO A 551 9.67 13.17 35.97
CA PRO A 551 9.88 13.48 37.38
C PRO A 551 8.54 13.42 38.13
N VAL A 552 8.53 12.96 39.38
CA VAL A 552 7.30 12.93 40.20
C VAL A 552 7.04 14.28 40.87
N SER A 553 8.06 14.90 41.47
CA SER A 553 7.91 16.13 42.26
C SER A 553 7.75 17.42 41.45
N LEU A 554 8.03 17.39 40.15
CA LEU A 554 7.98 18.57 39.26
C LEU A 554 6.67 18.66 38.44
N GLN A 555 5.73 17.75 38.70
CA GLN A 555 4.42 17.73 38.06
C GLN A 555 3.44 18.66 38.79
N ASN A 556 2.39 19.07 38.09
CA ASN A 556 1.26 19.76 38.74
C ASN A 556 0.28 18.74 39.37
N GLU A 557 0.35 17.50 38.90
CA GLU A 557 -0.45 16.34 39.24
C GLU A 557 0.09 15.65 40.50
N SER A 558 -0.78 14.96 41.26
CA SER A 558 -0.33 14.19 42.42
C SER A 558 0.52 12.98 42.00
N PRO A 559 1.42 12.47 42.86
CA PRO A 559 2.19 11.25 42.57
C PRO A 559 1.33 10.06 42.14
N GLU A 560 0.13 9.93 42.69
CA GLU A 560 -0.86 8.90 42.33
C GLU A 560 -1.39 9.08 40.91
N GLU A 561 -1.73 10.31 40.51
CA GLU A 561 -2.21 10.59 39.15
C GLU A 561 -1.08 10.44 38.12
N VAL A 562 0.16 10.83 38.46
CA VAL A 562 1.33 10.59 37.61
C VAL A 562 1.52 9.09 37.37
N LEU A 563 1.47 8.28 38.43
CA LEU A 563 1.56 6.82 38.33
C LEU A 563 0.46 6.23 37.45
N LYS A 564 -0.78 6.71 37.62
CA LYS A 564 -1.93 6.27 36.83
C LYS A 564 -1.72 6.58 35.34
N ILE A 565 -1.36 7.81 34.99
CA ILE A 565 -1.10 8.21 33.58
C ILE A 565 0.05 7.37 32.99
N VAL A 566 1.12 7.13 33.75
CA VAL A 566 2.25 6.28 33.33
C VAL A 566 1.79 4.85 33.06
N ASN A 567 0.99 4.27 33.94
CA ASN A 567 0.46 2.92 33.77
C ASN A 567 -0.56 2.81 32.63
N GLU A 568 -1.39 3.83 32.41
CA GLU A 568 -2.28 3.91 31.24
C GLU A 568 -1.47 3.94 29.94
N ALA A 569 -0.41 4.76 29.88
CA ALA A 569 0.48 4.82 28.71
C ALA A 569 1.17 3.47 28.47
N LYS A 570 1.68 2.84 29.54
CA LYS A 570 2.30 1.51 29.48
C LYS A 570 1.31 0.46 28.99
N ALA A 571 0.10 0.41 29.54
CA ALA A 571 -0.94 -0.55 29.16
C ALA A 571 -1.36 -0.38 27.69
N LYS A 572 -1.53 0.88 27.24
CA LYS A 572 -1.99 1.19 25.89
C LYS A 572 -0.96 0.86 24.81
N PHE A 573 0.33 1.11 25.06
CA PHE A 573 1.39 1.00 24.05
C PHE A 573 2.37 -0.14 24.30
N ASN A 574 2.24 -0.84 25.43
CA ASN A 574 3.12 -1.91 25.87
C ASN A 574 4.61 -1.51 25.79
N VAL A 575 4.91 -0.33 26.34
CA VAL A 575 6.25 0.28 26.32
C VAL A 575 7.03 0.03 27.61
N PRO A 576 8.36 -0.08 27.55
CA PRO A 576 9.21 -0.31 28.72
C PRO A 576 9.39 0.94 29.59
N ILE A 577 8.64 1.02 30.70
CA ILE A 577 8.74 2.10 31.70
C ILE A 577 9.15 1.52 33.06
N PHE A 578 10.07 2.22 33.74
CA PHE A 578 10.68 1.82 35.01
C PHE A 578 10.63 2.94 36.04
N GLY A 579 10.33 2.62 37.30
CA GLY A 579 10.46 3.56 38.41
C GLY A 579 11.88 3.59 38.96
N THR A 580 12.33 4.73 39.49
CA THR A 580 13.59 4.85 40.26
C THR A 580 13.35 5.65 41.53
N LYS A 581 14.04 5.28 42.61
CA LYS A 581 13.93 5.96 43.92
C LYS A 581 15.00 7.04 44.12
N THR A 582 15.91 7.22 43.17
CA THR A 582 17.04 8.15 43.28
C THR A 582 17.35 8.82 41.94
N GLY A 583 17.94 10.01 42.01
CA GLY A 583 18.52 10.70 40.86
C GLY A 583 19.99 10.34 40.59
N PHE A 584 20.63 9.61 41.51
CA PHE A 584 22.04 9.21 41.41
C PHE A 584 22.20 8.01 40.47
N SER A 585 22.91 8.22 39.37
CA SER A 585 23.18 7.17 38.37
C SER A 585 24.39 6.33 38.79
N ASN A 586 24.36 5.04 38.44
CA ASN A 586 25.50 4.14 38.59
C ASN A 586 26.61 4.45 37.59
N SER A 587 26.26 4.93 36.39
CA SER A 587 27.21 5.40 35.38
C SER A 587 26.55 6.42 34.44
N GLY A 588 27.36 7.28 33.81
CA GLY A 588 26.87 8.28 32.86
C GLY A 588 26.35 9.54 33.55
N ILE A 589 25.28 10.12 33.02
CA ILE A 589 24.68 11.35 33.59
C ILE A 589 23.71 11.02 34.73
N ASP A 590 23.67 11.86 35.76
CA ASP A 590 22.62 11.83 36.79
C ASP A 590 21.28 12.35 36.24
N LEU A 591 20.17 11.97 36.88
CA LEU A 591 18.82 12.35 36.44
C LEU A 591 18.52 13.84 36.59
N GLY A 592 19.30 14.56 37.41
CA GLY A 592 19.24 16.02 37.52
C GLY A 592 20.21 16.77 36.59
N SER A 593 20.90 16.08 35.68
CA SER A 593 21.91 16.67 34.80
C SER A 593 21.30 17.63 33.76
N ASN A 594 22.04 18.69 33.38
CA ASN A 594 21.72 19.55 32.23
C ASN A 594 21.68 18.81 30.86
N ASN A 595 22.03 17.52 30.84
CA ASN A 595 21.85 16.66 29.67
C ASN A 595 20.44 16.04 29.60
N PHE A 596 19.61 16.20 30.62
CA PHE A 596 18.16 16.08 30.49
C PHE A 596 17.59 17.41 30.03
N ARG A 597 16.79 17.39 28.96
CA ARG A 597 16.21 18.59 28.37
C ARG A 597 14.72 18.47 28.26
N ALA A 598 14.00 19.45 28.79
CA ALA A 598 12.56 19.54 28.67
C ALA A 598 12.13 19.58 27.20
N VAL A 599 11.20 18.70 26.83
CA VAL A 599 10.63 18.63 25.47
C VAL A 599 9.19 19.09 25.46
N LYS A 600 8.81 19.82 24.40
CA LYS A 600 7.45 20.35 24.24
C LYS A 600 6.58 19.32 23.52
N LYS A 601 5.28 19.32 23.84
CA LYS A 601 4.28 18.57 23.07
C LYS A 601 4.29 18.99 21.60
N PRO A 602 4.42 18.06 20.64
CA PRO A 602 4.33 18.39 19.22
C PRO A 602 2.94 18.95 18.87
N LYS A 603 2.93 19.99 18.02
CA LYS A 603 1.75 20.57 17.38
C LYS A 603 2.05 20.66 15.89
N VAL A 604 1.62 19.65 15.15
CA VAL A 604 2.06 19.41 13.77
C VAL A 604 1.00 19.87 12.78
N ALA A 605 1.44 20.62 11.77
CA ALA A 605 0.68 20.87 10.56
C ALA A 605 1.29 20.12 9.37
N LEU A 606 0.45 19.65 8.45
CA LEU A 606 0.83 19.04 7.17
C LEU A 606 0.24 19.87 6.04
N LEU A 607 1.06 20.32 5.09
CA LEU A 607 0.59 21.09 3.94
C LEU A 607 0.12 20.14 2.83
N ILE A 608 -1.13 20.31 2.38
CA ILE A 608 -1.83 19.43 1.42
C ILE A 608 -2.52 20.23 0.30
N GLY A 609 -2.92 19.56 -0.78
CA GLY A 609 -3.65 20.18 -1.90
C GLY A 609 -2.91 20.05 -3.23
N ASP A 610 -3.40 20.77 -4.24
CA ASP A 610 -2.86 20.69 -5.61
C ASP A 610 -1.35 20.93 -5.67
N GLY A 611 -0.67 20.08 -6.45
CA GLY A 611 0.78 20.09 -6.58
C GLY A 611 1.54 19.41 -5.43
N VAL A 612 0.85 18.85 -4.43
CA VAL A 612 1.43 18.00 -3.36
C VAL A 612 1.13 16.53 -3.64
N SER A 613 2.11 15.64 -3.42
CA SER A 613 1.91 14.19 -3.49
C SER A 613 0.87 13.74 -2.46
N SER A 614 -0.29 13.28 -2.91
CA SER A 614 -1.32 12.71 -2.03
C SER A 614 -0.84 11.45 -1.32
N TYR A 615 -0.02 10.65 -2.00
CA TYR A 615 0.57 9.43 -1.45
C TYR A 615 1.42 9.72 -0.22
N GLU A 616 2.43 10.59 -0.36
CA GLU A 616 3.34 10.90 0.75
C GLU A 616 2.64 11.69 1.87
N ALA A 617 1.68 12.55 1.54
CA ALA A 617 0.86 13.24 2.53
C ALA A 617 -0.03 12.26 3.31
N GLY A 618 -0.58 11.27 2.60
CA GLY A 618 -1.36 10.17 3.13
C GLY A 618 -0.56 9.31 4.09
N GLU A 619 0.67 8.96 3.74
CA GLU A 619 1.60 8.20 4.59
C GLU A 619 1.93 8.93 5.90
N VAL A 620 2.17 10.25 5.85
CA VAL A 620 2.36 11.07 7.05
C VAL A 620 1.10 11.07 7.91
N TRP A 621 -0.07 11.31 7.30
CA TRP A 621 -1.32 11.32 8.05
C TRP A 621 -1.59 9.97 8.70
N HIS A 622 -1.52 8.88 7.93
CA HIS A 622 -1.72 7.52 8.40
C HIS A 622 -0.80 7.17 9.57
N LEU A 623 0.51 7.39 9.44
CA LEU A 623 1.47 7.11 10.52
C LEU A 623 1.08 7.82 11.83
N LEU A 624 0.75 9.11 11.74
CA LEU A 624 0.42 9.90 12.92
C LEU A 624 -0.91 9.49 13.54
N ASP A 625 -1.90 9.14 12.73
CA ASP A 625 -3.25 8.77 13.19
C ASP A 625 -3.29 7.36 13.80
N THR A 626 -2.72 6.37 13.09
CA THR A 626 -2.92 4.95 13.41
C THR A 626 -1.85 4.35 14.32
N ARG A 627 -0.59 4.82 14.24
CA ARG A 627 0.52 4.27 15.05
C ARG A 627 0.99 5.22 16.15
N VAL A 628 1.06 6.51 15.87
CA VAL A 628 1.46 7.51 16.89
C VAL A 628 0.28 7.95 17.75
N HIS A 629 -0.96 7.83 17.23
CA HIS A 629 -2.18 8.33 17.85
C HIS A 629 -2.11 9.82 18.21
N MET A 630 -1.59 10.61 17.26
CA MET A 630 -1.41 12.05 17.36
C MET A 630 -2.18 12.77 16.24
N PRO A 631 -2.99 13.79 16.55
CA PRO A 631 -3.65 14.61 15.54
C PRO A 631 -2.65 15.43 14.71
N VAL A 632 -2.92 15.53 13.41
CA VAL A 632 -2.21 16.41 12.48
C VAL A 632 -3.18 17.35 11.78
N SER A 633 -2.88 18.65 11.83
CA SER A 633 -3.69 19.66 11.12
C SER A 633 -3.29 19.71 9.65
N LYS A 634 -4.15 19.20 8.78
CA LYS A 634 -3.96 19.24 7.32
C LYS A 634 -4.37 20.62 6.78
N ILE A 635 -3.41 21.45 6.37
CA ILE A 635 -3.64 22.79 5.85
C ILE A 635 -3.68 22.71 4.33
N GLN A 636 -4.81 23.12 3.73
CA GLN A 636 -4.93 23.23 2.27
C GLN A 636 -4.04 24.36 1.73
N MET A 637 -3.33 24.11 0.63
CA MET A 637 -2.46 25.07 -0.06
C MET A 637 -3.18 26.39 -0.35
N ARG A 638 -4.41 26.32 -0.87
CA ARG A 638 -5.28 27.49 -1.13
C ARG A 638 -5.58 28.33 0.12
N SER A 639 -5.53 27.73 1.31
CA SER A 639 -5.80 28.39 2.59
C SER A 639 -4.53 28.79 3.35
N PHE A 640 -3.34 28.43 2.85
CA PHE A 640 -2.08 28.65 3.55
C PHE A 640 -1.86 30.12 3.90
N ARG A 641 -2.22 31.04 3.00
CA ARG A 641 -2.09 32.49 3.21
C ARG A 641 -2.74 32.98 4.51
N ASN A 642 -3.91 32.43 4.85
CA ASN A 642 -4.72 32.87 6.00
C ASN A 642 -4.59 31.96 7.23
N ALA A 643 -3.99 30.77 7.10
CA ALA A 643 -3.86 29.82 8.20
C ALA A 643 -2.94 30.36 9.31
N ASN A 644 -3.39 30.40 10.57
CA ASN A 644 -2.55 30.86 11.70
C ASN A 644 -1.46 29.83 12.06
N LEU A 645 -0.22 30.08 11.60
CA LEU A 645 0.92 29.17 11.82
C LEU A 645 1.45 29.16 13.26
N ASP A 646 1.20 30.20 14.06
CA ASP A 646 1.70 30.28 15.43
C ASP A 646 1.02 29.25 16.38
N LYS A 647 -0.04 28.57 15.91
CA LYS A 647 -0.65 27.40 16.60
C LYS A 647 0.24 26.15 16.56
N TYR A 648 1.20 26.10 15.64
CA TYR A 648 2.02 24.92 15.37
C TYR A 648 3.49 25.20 15.69
N ASN A 649 4.20 24.16 16.14
CA ASN A 649 5.65 24.20 16.32
C ASN A 649 6.41 23.41 15.24
N THR A 650 5.70 22.59 14.46
CA THR A 650 6.26 21.82 13.36
C THR A 650 5.34 21.85 12.13
N LEU A 651 5.92 22.06 10.94
CA LEU A 651 5.22 22.01 9.66
C LEU A 651 5.90 20.98 8.77
N VAL A 652 5.12 20.05 8.23
CA VAL A 652 5.57 19.00 7.31
C VAL A 652 5.18 19.36 5.88
N MET A 653 6.14 19.24 4.97
CA MET A 653 5.97 19.37 3.52
C MET A 653 6.54 18.11 2.86
N VAL A 654 5.72 17.39 2.11
CA VAL A 654 6.10 16.17 1.38
C VAL A 654 6.48 16.50 -0.08
N SER A 655 6.85 15.53 -0.91
CA SER A 655 7.16 15.80 -2.31
C SER A 655 6.02 16.58 -3.00
N GLY A 656 6.36 17.68 -3.65
CA GLY A 656 5.42 18.54 -4.36
C GLY A 656 6.13 19.64 -5.15
N SER A 657 5.41 20.33 -6.04
CA SER A 657 5.94 21.47 -6.80
C SER A 657 5.92 22.76 -5.97
N TYR A 658 4.89 22.93 -5.12
CA TYR A 658 4.64 24.13 -4.31
C TYR A 658 4.71 25.43 -5.12
N SER A 659 4.34 25.39 -6.42
CA SER A 659 4.37 26.55 -7.32
C SER A 659 3.36 27.62 -6.92
N GLN A 660 2.31 27.26 -6.19
CA GLN A 660 1.27 28.16 -5.70
C GLN A 660 1.73 29.04 -4.52
N LEU A 661 2.87 28.74 -3.88
CA LEU A 661 3.40 29.58 -2.80
C LEU A 661 4.18 30.76 -3.39
N ASP A 662 3.63 31.95 -3.20
CA ASP A 662 4.28 33.20 -3.60
C ASP A 662 5.47 33.56 -2.70
N SER A 663 6.21 34.62 -3.08
CA SER A 663 7.38 35.08 -2.31
C SER A 663 7.05 35.53 -0.89
N MET A 664 5.85 36.07 -0.65
CA MET A 664 5.40 36.49 0.68
C MET A 664 5.11 35.28 1.57
N GLN A 665 4.45 34.26 1.03
CA GLN A 665 4.17 33.00 1.72
C GLN A 665 5.46 32.24 2.05
N VAL A 666 6.43 32.21 1.13
CA VAL A 666 7.77 31.65 1.38
C VAL A 666 8.50 32.42 2.48
N LYS A 667 8.48 33.76 2.44
CA LYS A 667 9.06 34.60 3.51
C LYS A 667 8.38 34.39 4.85
N ARG A 668 7.05 34.25 4.86
CA ARG A 668 6.26 33.97 6.07
C ARG A 668 6.63 32.62 6.67
N LEU A 669 6.79 31.58 5.85
CA LEU A 669 7.27 30.28 6.29
C LEU A 669 8.66 30.39 6.90
N SER A 670 9.58 31.09 6.23
CA SER A 670 10.93 31.33 6.75
C SER A 670 10.91 32.06 8.10
N ASN A 671 10.13 33.12 8.22
CA ASN A 671 9.97 33.87 9.47
C ASN A 671 9.40 33.01 10.60
N TRP A 672 8.39 32.20 10.31
CA TRP A 672 7.79 31.27 11.28
C TRP A 672 8.82 30.24 11.76
N ALA A 673 9.59 29.62 10.85
CA ALA A 673 10.66 28.70 11.23
C ALA A 673 11.72 29.42 12.09
N SER A 674 12.08 30.64 11.71
CA SER A 674 13.10 31.48 12.38
C SER A 674 12.81 31.79 13.85
N LYS A 675 11.54 31.72 14.28
CA LYS A 675 11.11 31.93 15.68
C LYS A 675 11.46 30.77 16.61
N GLY A 676 12.07 29.69 16.10
CA GLY A 676 12.36 28.49 16.90
C GLY A 676 11.38 27.34 16.64
N ASN A 677 10.77 27.28 15.47
CA ASN A 677 9.94 26.16 15.00
C ASN A 677 10.74 25.21 14.10
N THR A 678 10.12 24.10 13.69
CA THR A 678 10.74 23.07 12.84
C THR A 678 10.00 22.95 11.51
N LEU A 679 10.70 23.13 10.40
CA LEU A 679 10.21 22.76 9.08
C LEU A 679 10.74 21.36 8.74
N VAL A 680 9.87 20.42 8.43
CA VAL A 680 10.25 19.07 7.97
C VAL A 680 9.90 18.96 6.50
N THR A 681 10.88 18.63 5.66
CA THR A 681 10.67 18.46 4.22
C THR A 681 11.09 17.07 3.78
N ILE A 682 10.34 16.47 2.84
CA ILE A 682 10.60 15.13 2.31
C ILE A 682 10.76 15.19 0.78
N GLY A 683 11.76 14.48 0.26
CA GLY A 683 11.99 14.31 -1.18
C GLY A 683 12.02 15.64 -1.92
N ARG A 684 11.04 15.84 -2.82
CA ARG A 684 10.98 17.06 -3.65
C ARG A 684 10.68 18.34 -2.84
N ALA A 685 10.09 18.26 -1.64
CA ALA A 685 10.02 19.42 -0.75
C ALA A 685 11.41 19.86 -0.25
N SER A 686 12.31 18.92 0.02
CA SER A 686 13.69 19.24 0.42
C SER A 686 14.43 19.93 -0.73
N GLN A 687 14.25 19.43 -1.96
CA GLN A 687 14.73 20.10 -3.17
C GLN A 687 14.13 21.50 -3.33
N TRP A 688 12.81 21.65 -3.11
CA TRP A 688 12.14 22.95 -3.19
C TRP A 688 12.67 23.95 -2.16
N ALA A 689 12.88 23.53 -0.91
CA ALA A 689 13.40 24.39 0.15
C ALA A 689 14.82 24.91 -0.16
N ILE A 690 15.67 24.03 -0.72
CA ILE A 690 17.00 24.39 -1.23
C ILE A 690 16.89 25.39 -2.38
N ASN A 691 16.05 25.12 -3.38
CA ASN A 691 15.90 25.97 -4.56
C ASN A 691 15.33 27.36 -4.23
N LYS A 692 14.42 27.45 -3.25
CA LYS A 692 13.87 28.71 -2.73
C LYS A 692 14.80 29.43 -1.76
N LYS A 693 16.01 28.89 -1.49
CA LYS A 693 17.01 29.46 -0.58
C LYS A 693 16.48 29.66 0.85
N LEU A 694 15.55 28.80 1.28
CA LEU A 694 15.14 28.74 2.70
C LEU A 694 16.29 28.22 3.58
N VAL A 695 17.17 27.43 2.98
CA VAL A 695 18.32 26.75 3.58
C VAL A 695 19.56 26.98 2.69
N LYS A 696 20.77 26.76 3.23
CA LYS A 696 22.06 26.98 2.53
C LYS A 696 22.62 25.71 1.86
N GLU A 697 21.96 24.60 2.09
CA GLU A 697 22.24 23.25 1.66
C GLU A 697 22.12 23.16 0.14
N LYS A 698 22.72 22.13 -0.45
CA LYS A 698 22.84 22.01 -1.90
C LYS A 698 22.44 20.61 -2.35
N LEU A 699 22.01 20.52 -3.59
CA LEU A 699 21.88 19.24 -4.26
C LEU A 699 23.27 18.77 -4.74
N THR A 700 23.47 17.46 -4.75
CA THR A 700 24.62 16.82 -5.39
C THR A 700 24.57 17.07 -6.89
N LYS A 701 25.70 17.47 -7.46
CA LYS A 701 25.82 17.80 -8.88
C LYS A 701 26.82 16.89 -9.55
N LYS A 702 26.57 16.57 -10.82
CA LYS A 702 27.56 15.91 -11.67
C LYS A 702 28.85 16.75 -11.71
N PRO A 703 30.04 16.14 -11.60
CA PRO A 703 31.30 16.82 -11.84
C PRO A 703 31.29 17.51 -13.21
N LYS A 704 31.83 18.74 -13.29
CA LYS A 704 31.97 19.42 -14.59
C LYS A 704 32.88 18.57 -15.50
N SER A 705 32.42 18.26 -16.71
CA SER A 705 33.27 17.61 -17.72
C SER A 705 34.48 18.50 -17.99
N LYS A 706 35.70 17.94 -17.92
CA LYS A 706 36.93 18.65 -18.31
C LYS A 706 37.14 18.68 -19.83
N ASP A 707 36.32 17.94 -20.58
CA ASP A 707 36.45 17.82 -22.03
C ASP A 707 35.20 18.43 -22.71
N SER A 708 35.40 19.59 -23.34
CA SER A 708 34.40 20.29 -24.15
C SER A 708 34.33 19.76 -25.59
N THR A 709 35.18 18.79 -25.96
CA THR A 709 35.26 18.20 -27.30
C THR A 709 34.54 16.85 -27.44
N LYS A 710 33.89 16.38 -26.37
CA LYS A 710 33.17 15.10 -26.38
C LYS A 710 32.02 15.14 -27.39
N VAL A 711 32.22 14.50 -28.53
CA VAL A 711 31.21 14.35 -29.59
C VAL A 711 30.05 13.51 -29.07
N THR A 712 28.83 14.01 -29.22
CA THR A 712 27.61 13.25 -28.86
C THR A 712 27.51 12.03 -29.75
N LYS A 713 27.64 10.83 -29.17
CA LYS A 713 27.39 9.58 -29.89
C LYS A 713 25.90 9.48 -30.22
N ARG A 714 25.57 9.31 -31.50
CA ARG A 714 24.21 8.97 -31.94
C ARG A 714 23.85 7.59 -31.39
N LEU A 715 22.75 7.50 -30.66
CA LEU A 715 22.13 6.22 -30.25
C LEU A 715 20.89 5.97 -31.12
N PRO A 716 20.49 4.70 -31.31
CA PRO A 716 19.21 4.39 -31.97
C PRO A 716 18.05 5.05 -31.21
N TYR A 717 17.09 5.63 -31.95
CA TYR A 717 15.95 6.32 -31.33
C TYR A 717 15.03 5.34 -30.59
N VAL A 718 14.89 4.12 -31.10
CA VAL A 718 14.06 3.06 -30.50
C VAL A 718 14.48 2.73 -29.06
N ASP A 719 15.78 2.82 -28.76
CA ASP A 719 16.32 2.51 -27.43
C ASP A 719 16.25 3.71 -26.45
N ALA A 720 15.76 4.87 -26.91
CA ALA A 720 15.82 6.11 -26.11
C ALA A 720 15.02 5.99 -24.80
N SER A 721 13.83 5.39 -24.86
CA SER A 721 13.00 5.19 -23.66
C SER A 721 13.71 4.29 -22.65
N GLU A 722 14.32 3.21 -23.09
CA GLU A 722 15.03 2.27 -22.22
C GLU A 722 16.30 2.87 -21.62
N HIS A 723 17.11 3.54 -22.45
CA HIS A 723 18.32 4.21 -22.02
C HIS A 723 18.05 5.35 -21.03
N LEU A 724 16.97 6.12 -21.23
CA LEU A 724 16.59 7.19 -20.31
C LEU A 724 15.87 6.65 -19.06
N GLY A 725 15.06 5.60 -19.21
CA GLY A 725 14.33 4.92 -18.14
C GLY A 725 15.27 4.28 -17.12
N ARG A 726 16.38 3.69 -17.58
CA ARG A 726 17.48 3.14 -16.76
C ARG A 726 18.04 4.14 -15.74
N GLU A 727 17.94 5.44 -16.02
CA GLU A 727 18.45 6.50 -15.15
C GLU A 727 17.42 6.97 -14.11
N ARG A 728 16.22 6.39 -14.09
CA ARG A 728 15.24 6.59 -13.01
C ARG A 728 15.55 5.64 -11.86
N VAL A 729 15.48 6.13 -10.64
CA VAL A 729 15.51 5.28 -9.45
C VAL A 729 14.05 4.93 -9.11
N GLY A 730 13.58 3.78 -9.59
CA GLY A 730 12.19 3.33 -9.41
C GLY A 730 11.87 2.92 -7.97
N GLY A 731 12.83 2.28 -7.30
CA GLY A 731 12.65 1.87 -5.90
C GLY A 731 13.70 0.84 -5.51
N ALA A 732 14.67 1.24 -4.71
CA ALA A 732 15.77 0.40 -4.26
C ALA A 732 16.13 0.70 -2.78
N ILE A 733 16.75 -0.27 -2.12
CA ILE A 733 17.12 -0.19 -0.71
C ILE A 733 18.62 0.12 -0.61
N PHE A 734 18.95 1.13 0.19
CA PHE A 734 20.32 1.57 0.40
C PHE A 734 20.69 1.66 1.88
N GLU A 735 21.94 1.40 2.22
CA GLU A 735 22.50 1.59 3.55
C GLU A 735 22.98 3.02 3.73
N VAL A 736 22.63 3.61 4.87
CA VAL A 736 23.19 4.88 5.34
C VAL A 736 23.97 4.68 6.64
N ASP A 737 25.01 5.47 6.79
CA ASP A 737 25.71 5.76 8.04
C ASP A 737 24.96 6.87 8.79
N LEU A 738 24.45 6.55 9.98
CA LEU A 738 23.59 7.37 10.83
C LEU A 738 24.33 7.80 12.09
N ASP A 739 24.34 9.10 12.37
CA ASP A 739 24.76 9.64 13.66
C ASP A 739 23.68 9.36 14.72
N ILE A 740 23.85 8.26 15.46
CA ILE A 740 22.96 7.87 16.56
C ILE A 740 23.03 8.79 17.79
N THR A 741 24.03 9.68 17.85
CA THR A 741 24.18 10.68 18.91
C THR A 741 23.47 12.00 18.58
N HIS A 742 23.05 12.18 17.33
CA HIS A 742 22.20 13.28 16.93
C HIS A 742 20.74 13.02 17.37
N PRO A 743 19.95 14.03 17.80
CA PRO A 743 18.58 13.80 18.30
C PRO A 743 17.64 13.09 17.31
N LEU A 744 17.90 13.19 16.01
CA LEU A 744 17.15 12.45 15.00
C LEU A 744 17.50 10.94 14.98
N GLY A 745 18.70 10.56 15.40
CA GLY A 745 19.17 9.17 15.54
C GLY A 745 18.95 8.55 16.93
N PHE A 746 18.25 9.23 17.84
CA PHE A 746 17.91 8.67 19.15
C PHE A 746 16.97 7.46 19.02
N GLY A 747 17.19 6.44 19.83
CA GLY A 747 16.47 5.15 19.78
C GLY A 747 17.08 4.12 18.84
N TYR A 748 18.15 4.46 18.12
CA TYR A 748 18.93 3.50 17.32
C TYR A 748 20.17 3.04 18.09
N ARG A 749 20.55 1.77 17.86
CA ARG A 749 21.77 1.15 18.41
C ARG A 749 22.80 0.75 17.34
N SER A 750 22.45 0.94 16.07
CA SER A 750 23.28 0.68 14.91
C SER A 750 23.42 1.98 14.14
N ASP A 751 24.64 2.30 13.75
CA ASP A 751 24.95 3.39 12.82
C ASP A 751 24.58 3.03 11.37
N LYS A 752 24.33 1.75 11.07
CA LYS A 752 23.82 1.32 9.76
C LYS A 752 22.31 1.20 9.75
N LEU A 753 21.67 1.87 8.79
CA LEU A 753 20.21 1.87 8.59
C LEU A 753 19.86 1.68 7.11
N PRO A 754 18.95 0.75 6.76
CA PRO A 754 18.36 0.70 5.42
C PRO A 754 17.39 1.86 5.18
N VAL A 755 17.44 2.48 3.99
CA VAL A 755 16.51 3.52 3.53
C VAL A 755 15.98 3.18 2.13
N TYR A 756 14.74 3.60 1.84
CA TYR A 756 14.15 3.43 0.51
C TYR A 756 14.36 4.65 -0.35
N LYS A 757 14.89 4.46 -1.56
CA LYS A 757 15.00 5.53 -2.54
C LYS A 757 14.19 5.19 -3.78
N ASN A 758 13.25 6.07 -4.10
CA ASN A 758 12.33 6.01 -5.24
C ASN A 758 12.25 7.35 -6.00
N ASN A 759 13.27 8.19 -5.84
CA ASN A 759 13.32 9.52 -6.43
C ASN A 759 14.77 9.96 -6.70
N ASN A 760 14.92 10.97 -7.57
CA ASN A 760 16.23 11.50 -7.98
C ASN A 760 16.65 12.75 -7.16
N VAL A 761 16.17 12.90 -5.92
CA VAL A 761 16.66 13.95 -5.02
C VAL A 761 17.90 13.45 -4.28
N PHE A 762 19.03 14.05 -4.63
CA PHE A 762 20.34 13.78 -4.06
C PHE A 762 20.83 15.04 -3.37
N ILE A 763 20.88 15.03 -2.04
CA ILE A 763 21.29 16.19 -1.24
C ILE A 763 22.79 16.04 -0.93
N ALA A 764 23.59 17.07 -1.22
CA ALA A 764 25.00 17.06 -0.87
C ALA A 764 25.16 17.21 0.66
N PRO A 765 26.14 16.51 1.28
CA PRO A 765 26.44 16.67 2.69
C PRO A 765 26.60 18.14 3.08
N SER A 766 26.17 18.47 4.29
CA SER A 766 26.27 19.84 4.79
C SER A 766 27.73 20.25 4.92
N LYS A 767 27.99 21.55 4.73
CA LYS A 767 29.30 22.13 5.04
C LYS A 767 29.58 22.17 6.54
N ASN A 768 28.54 22.09 7.37
CA ASN A 768 28.69 21.97 8.81
C ASN A 768 28.86 20.48 9.17
N ALA A 769 29.94 20.17 9.89
CA ALA A 769 30.31 18.80 10.24
C ALA A 769 29.25 18.04 11.06
N TYR A 770 28.35 18.75 11.74
CA TYR A 770 27.34 18.19 12.63
C TYR A 770 25.92 18.21 12.04
N ALA A 771 25.77 18.70 10.80
CA ALA A 771 24.47 18.89 10.16
C ALA A 771 24.07 17.75 9.21
N THR A 772 25.04 16.90 8.82
CA THR A 772 24.77 15.69 8.05
C THR A 772 24.48 14.56 9.03
N VAL A 773 23.22 14.15 9.12
CA VAL A 773 22.76 13.17 10.13
C VAL A 773 22.83 11.75 9.60
N ALA A 774 22.47 11.55 8.33
CA ALA A 774 22.59 10.26 7.67
C ALA A 774 23.21 10.43 6.28
N LYS A 775 24.31 9.72 6.03
CA LYS A 775 25.05 9.73 4.75
C LYS A 775 25.01 8.35 4.12
N TYR A 776 24.83 8.22 2.81
CA TYR A 776 24.98 6.91 2.16
C TYR A 776 26.40 6.37 2.40
N THR A 777 26.52 5.06 2.66
CA THR A 777 27.83 4.43 2.87
C THR A 777 28.61 4.32 1.56
N ASP A 778 29.89 3.96 1.63
CA ASP A 778 30.72 3.78 0.43
C ASP A 778 30.24 2.61 -0.46
N LYS A 779 29.55 1.63 0.15
CA LYS A 779 28.91 0.49 -0.51
C LYS A 779 27.42 0.45 -0.14
N PRO A 780 26.62 1.43 -0.61
CA PRO A 780 25.29 1.64 -0.07
C PRO A 780 24.26 0.65 -0.62
N HIS A 781 24.52 -0.05 -1.71
CA HIS A 781 23.52 -0.90 -2.36
C HIS A 781 23.17 -2.14 -1.52
N ILE A 782 21.91 -2.29 -1.12
CA ILE A 782 21.38 -3.47 -0.43
C ILE A 782 20.59 -4.33 -1.42
N ASP A 783 19.55 -3.76 -2.03
CA ASP A 783 18.56 -4.45 -2.86
C ASP A 783 18.00 -3.51 -3.94
N GLY A 784 17.49 -4.04 -5.05
CA GLY A 784 16.91 -3.26 -6.15
C GLY A 784 17.89 -2.85 -7.25
N PHE A 785 17.38 -2.16 -8.26
CA PHE A 785 18.17 -1.64 -9.38
C PHE A 785 18.54 -0.17 -9.20
N ILE A 786 19.77 0.17 -9.60
CA ILE A 786 20.24 1.55 -9.80
C ILE A 786 21.31 1.57 -10.90
N SER A 787 21.29 2.58 -11.77
CA SER A 787 22.37 2.75 -12.75
C SER A 787 23.70 3.06 -12.05
N GLU A 788 24.81 2.56 -12.59
CA GLU A 788 26.16 2.87 -12.08
C GLU A 788 26.39 4.38 -12.01
N LYS A 789 25.91 5.11 -13.03
CA LYS A 789 25.94 6.57 -13.06
C LYS A 789 25.23 7.19 -11.86
N ASN A 790 24.02 6.75 -11.54
CA ASN A 790 23.28 7.28 -10.39
C ASN A 790 23.94 6.88 -9.07
N LEU A 791 24.41 5.64 -8.95
CA LEU A 791 25.07 5.13 -7.77
C LEU A 791 26.35 5.91 -7.45
N ASP A 792 27.24 6.06 -8.43
CA ASP A 792 28.59 6.61 -8.21
C ASP A 792 28.63 8.14 -8.23
N ILE A 793 27.91 8.78 -9.16
CA ILE A 793 27.97 10.24 -9.31
C ILE A 793 27.06 10.94 -8.30
N PHE A 794 25.91 10.34 -7.99
CA PHE A 794 24.86 11.04 -7.25
C PHE A 794 24.61 10.42 -5.87
N LEU A 795 24.42 9.11 -5.75
CA LEU A 795 24.01 8.49 -4.49
C LEU A 795 25.14 8.45 -3.45
N LYS A 796 26.27 7.77 -3.74
CA LYS A 796 27.42 7.63 -2.83
C LYS A 796 27.89 8.94 -2.18
N PRO A 797 28.05 10.06 -2.93
CA PRO A 797 28.50 11.30 -2.32
C PRO A 797 27.40 12.09 -1.58
N SER A 798 26.15 11.61 -1.56
CA SER A 798 25.00 12.32 -0.99
C SER A 798 24.70 11.95 0.47
N ALA A 799 23.86 12.78 1.08
CA ALA A 799 23.21 12.51 2.34
C ALA A 799 21.74 12.12 2.13
N SER A 800 21.24 11.24 3.00
CA SER A 800 19.82 10.89 3.10
C SER A 800 19.07 11.85 4.04
N LEU A 801 19.73 12.36 5.08
CA LEU A 801 19.14 13.23 6.09
C LEU A 801 20.10 14.36 6.52
N ILE A 802 19.63 15.60 6.42
CA ILE A 802 20.37 16.80 6.85
C ILE A 802 19.48 17.68 7.73
N VAL A 803 20.08 18.40 8.67
CA VAL A 803 19.43 19.52 9.37
C VAL A 803 20.11 20.84 9.00
N SER A 804 19.31 21.85 8.68
CA SER A 804 19.76 23.20 8.34
C SER A 804 19.28 24.22 9.37
N PRO A 805 20.14 25.16 9.85
CA PRO A 805 19.71 26.18 10.78
C PRO A 805 18.89 27.26 10.07
N MET A 806 17.76 27.66 10.66
CA MET A 806 16.91 28.76 10.21
C MET A 806 16.65 29.71 11.38
N GLY A 807 17.46 30.76 11.55
CA GLY A 807 17.35 31.66 12.71
C GLY A 807 17.54 30.91 14.03
N ARG A 808 16.54 30.98 14.94
CA ARG A 808 16.46 30.15 16.16
C ARG A 808 15.87 28.77 15.92
N GLY A 809 15.30 28.53 14.73
CA GLY A 809 14.74 27.25 14.33
C GLY A 809 15.59 26.50 13.32
N ARG A 810 14.96 25.59 12.58
CA ARG A 810 15.63 24.69 11.65
C ARG A 810 14.72 24.11 10.59
N ALA A 811 15.33 23.60 9.52
CA ALA A 811 14.72 22.69 8.57
C ALA A 811 15.37 21.30 8.67
N VAL A 812 14.56 20.24 8.71
CA VAL A 812 14.99 18.85 8.60
C VAL A 812 14.67 18.37 7.18
N LEU A 813 15.71 18.06 6.42
CA LEU A 813 15.64 17.75 5.00
C LEU A 813 15.85 16.24 4.80
N PHE A 814 14.77 15.52 4.53
CA PHE A 814 14.84 14.11 4.09
C PHE A 814 14.97 14.07 2.55
N ALA A 815 15.99 13.38 2.04
CA ALA A 815 16.12 13.09 0.62
C ALA A 815 15.23 11.91 0.21
N ASP A 816 15.13 10.94 1.11
CA ASP A 816 14.32 9.72 0.96
C ASP A 816 13.00 9.87 1.71
N ASN A 817 11.99 9.06 1.37
CA ASN A 817 10.73 9.08 2.07
C ASN A 817 10.78 8.17 3.31
N PRO A 818 10.77 8.72 4.55
CA PRO A 818 10.85 7.90 5.76
C PRO A 818 9.55 7.16 6.09
N ASN A 819 8.46 7.41 5.37
CA ASN A 819 7.12 6.87 5.66
C ASN A 819 6.56 6.01 4.52
N PHE A 820 7.40 5.68 3.53
CA PHE A 820 7.00 5.06 2.27
C PHE A 820 6.01 3.89 2.45
N ARG A 821 4.88 3.96 1.74
CA ARG A 821 3.77 3.00 1.76
C ARG A 821 3.33 2.55 3.15
N GLY A 822 3.56 3.35 4.19
CA GLY A 822 3.18 3.02 5.55
C GLY A 822 3.89 1.79 6.14
N ALA A 823 4.89 1.20 5.48
CA ALA A 823 5.52 -0.06 5.90
C ALA A 823 6.92 0.10 6.51
N TRP A 824 7.52 1.29 6.45
CA TRP A 824 8.92 1.54 6.82
C TRP A 824 9.13 1.86 8.31
N TYR A 825 8.87 0.89 9.18
CA TYR A 825 9.07 1.00 10.64
C TYR A 825 10.50 1.47 11.00
N GLY A 826 11.50 1.04 10.24
CA GLY A 826 12.90 1.39 10.44
C GLY A 826 13.16 2.88 10.34
N THR A 827 12.67 3.57 9.31
CA THR A 827 12.94 5.01 9.07
C THR A 827 11.87 5.94 9.65
N ASN A 828 10.68 5.43 9.98
CA ASN A 828 9.62 6.20 10.66
C ASN A 828 10.14 6.89 11.93
N ARG A 829 11.05 6.26 12.69
CA ARG A 829 11.65 6.85 13.89
C ARG A 829 12.39 8.15 13.61
N LEU A 830 13.13 8.26 12.49
CA LEU A 830 13.80 9.52 12.11
C LEU A 830 12.77 10.64 11.91
N PHE A 831 11.67 10.34 11.22
CA PHE A 831 10.59 11.29 11.00
C PHE A 831 9.93 11.69 12.32
N ILE A 832 9.59 10.73 13.18
CA ILE A 832 8.98 11.01 14.49
C ILE A 832 9.93 11.83 15.38
N ASN A 833 11.21 11.49 15.45
CA ASN A 833 12.20 12.25 16.20
C ASN A 833 12.27 13.71 15.70
N SER A 834 12.06 13.99 14.41
CA SER A 834 11.99 15.37 13.90
C SER A 834 10.82 16.17 14.48
N LEU A 835 9.71 15.51 14.82
CA LEU A 835 8.52 16.14 15.38
C LEU A 835 8.67 16.40 16.90
N PHE A 836 9.21 15.42 17.63
CA PHE A 836 9.32 15.46 19.10
C PHE A 836 10.60 16.15 19.58
N LEU A 837 11.72 15.87 18.91
CA LEU A 837 13.05 16.31 19.33
C LEU A 837 13.58 17.46 18.47
N GLY A 838 12.91 17.81 17.37
CA GLY A 838 13.31 18.88 16.48
C GLY A 838 13.64 20.19 17.21
N SER A 839 12.80 20.59 18.17
CA SER A 839 13.01 21.81 18.95
C SER A 839 14.32 21.83 19.77
N GLN A 840 14.89 20.66 20.07
CA GLN A 840 16.13 20.49 20.82
C GLN A 840 17.39 20.38 19.95
N ILE A 841 17.23 20.34 18.62
CA ILE A 841 18.35 20.32 17.69
C ILE A 841 18.90 21.74 17.57
N SER A 842 20.18 21.89 17.95
CA SER A 842 20.99 23.07 17.70
C SER A 842 22.24 22.63 16.96
N ILE A 843 22.50 23.23 15.81
CA ILE A 843 23.67 22.90 14.99
C ILE A 843 24.85 23.72 15.54
N PRO A 844 25.91 23.08 16.06
CA PRO A 844 27.10 23.77 16.54
C PRO A 844 27.69 24.66 15.46
N ARG A 845 28.09 25.88 15.84
CA ARG A 845 28.83 26.80 14.96
C ARG A 845 30.27 26.87 15.48
N PRO A 846 31.29 26.91 14.60
CA PRO A 846 32.63 27.30 15.01
C PRO A 846 32.52 28.61 15.78
N ARG A 847 33.09 28.64 16.98
CA ARG A 847 33.17 29.87 17.78
C ARG A 847 34.12 30.85 17.13
#